data_AF-A0A958LWI7-F1
#
_entry.id   AF-A0A958LWI7-F1
#
_cell.length_a   1.000
_cell.length_b   1.000
_cell.length_c   1.000
_cell.angle_alpha   90.00
_cell.angle_beta   90.00
_cell.angle_gamma   90.00
#
_symmetry.space_group_name_H-M   'P 1'
#
loop_
_entity.id
_entity.type
_entity.pdbx_description
1 polymer ?
#
loop_
_entity_poly.entity_id
_entity_poly.type
_entity_poly.pdbx_seq_one_letter_code
_entity_poly.pdbx_strand_id
1 'polypeptide(L)'
;MKLLFFYIFSFYLITSDCLAASYIYLDDQKTLGVIVTANPNTEKIPFFLFKFSPSDLSKNLLDALQTNLKLFINGEPVDFYLQKPINGAEIGYFNVGQQLLGSRVKIILGDKIISDFTVGNRGKIRNNSASPISSYDLRQIAEIGSQYLKNNLDTKYSTGSIIDLHTHFGGALRGESIVRVAYKLGLFYPTSFLKQMGIVFDYSKVNDNGEIKISDLDSGSLYKLIDNLNLNTLKVESFSRMEVYYKYRSPLVKSIQAFPLLLKELALDYKKNGVKYAELSISDVLKPEWLELVHQHMPQIEKETSVKIRFLAALWRHSDPLYNNDMIERLKILQSPYIVGVDFMGHESNSSWELEPTIKKAVELKEMISPDFQIRVHAGENPYFPENVRVAIELGADRIGHALYADETAISLAKKKGTIFEINPDSNFALNNNDGVEQAPLSKFISSGINLTVGTDGHGLYGINHRNLLRPLVNSKVATNELQKMAQNDYEYISKMDKMFAKRTYLLSQPVSRNLPKGEYTAEYERQQNDRLKIDKIELINNLRAKGIEIHESTKSIENKFKGMDGIWISGASKSSFPKIAPQDQMKIEQMLLDDLKKLDPSKVFLIMGITHFGVEEIIMRLNEKYNLGLKILGTIAEDKSETKIEDIGKVTDAIFMGKKWFDKAGSLVPFVKKMNFLAFFIGGGGVIRDEIQAAKNAGLDFHLLKGPWGASTDMSIRYPSHIFNYKSGIAGVVESKRPNLIKLSPAKKAADLLNLVKQRAEKVVVNRCLEAYM
;
A
#
# COMPACT_ATOMS: atom_id res chain seq x y z
N MET A 1 -33.21 -5.80 -8.15
CA MET A 1 -34.14 -5.21 -9.15
C MET A 1 -33.80 -3.77 -9.57
N LYS A 2 -33.29 -2.87 -8.72
CA LYS A 2 -32.85 -1.53 -9.17
C LYS A 2 -31.54 -1.51 -10.02
N LEU A 3 -30.67 -2.52 -9.86
CA LEU A 3 -29.53 -2.76 -10.77
C LEU A 3 -29.96 -3.31 -12.14
N LEU A 4 -31.04 -4.10 -12.16
CA LEU A 4 -31.67 -4.56 -13.39
C LEU A 4 -32.30 -3.36 -14.12
N PHE A 5 -32.89 -2.42 -13.38
CA PHE A 5 -33.44 -1.17 -13.93
C PHE A 5 -32.38 -0.25 -14.53
N PHE A 6 -31.16 -0.19 -13.99
CA PHE A 6 -30.07 0.61 -14.56
C PHE A 6 -29.38 -0.09 -15.75
N TYR A 7 -29.25 -1.43 -15.73
CA TYR A 7 -28.86 -2.20 -16.90
C TYR A 7 -29.87 -2.05 -18.04
N ILE A 8 -31.16 -2.00 -17.71
CA ILE A 8 -32.26 -1.76 -18.65
C ILE A 8 -32.30 -0.30 -19.12
N PHE A 9 -31.97 0.70 -18.29
CA PHE A 9 -31.94 2.12 -18.71
C PHE A 9 -30.74 2.44 -19.60
N SER A 10 -29.57 1.85 -19.34
CA SER A 10 -28.45 1.84 -20.28
C SER A 10 -28.85 1.13 -21.57
N PHE A 11 -29.60 0.02 -21.48
CA PHE A 11 -30.18 -0.64 -22.66
C PHE A 11 -31.23 0.21 -23.38
N TYR A 12 -32.01 1.04 -22.69
CA TYR A 12 -33.11 1.82 -23.27
C TYR A 12 -32.62 3.09 -23.99
N LEU A 13 -31.49 3.67 -23.56
CA LEU A 13 -30.75 4.68 -24.35
C LEU A 13 -29.95 4.05 -25.51
N ILE A 14 -29.74 2.73 -25.48
CA ILE A 14 -29.14 1.91 -26.54
C ILE A 14 -30.20 1.44 -27.57
N THR A 15 -31.50 1.65 -27.35
CA THR A 15 -32.55 1.15 -28.25
C THR A 15 -33.12 2.24 -29.17
N SER A 16 -32.50 2.36 -30.34
CA SER A 16 -33.15 2.33 -31.67
C SER A 16 -32.09 2.36 -32.78
N ASP A 17 -30.93 2.98 -32.53
CA ASP A 17 -29.88 3.21 -33.55
C ASP A 17 -28.46 2.76 -33.11
N CYS A 18 -28.34 2.00 -32.02
CA CYS A 18 -27.04 1.59 -31.50
C CYS A 18 -26.51 0.34 -32.24
N LEU A 19 -25.57 0.53 -33.15
CA LEU A 19 -25.01 -0.57 -33.95
C LEU A 19 -23.90 -1.38 -33.25
N ALA A 20 -23.21 -0.94 -32.19
CA ALA A 20 -22.18 -1.74 -31.49
C ALA A 20 -21.87 -1.25 -30.05
N ALA A 21 -21.41 -2.13 -29.16
CA ALA A 21 -20.90 -1.77 -27.83
C ALA A 21 -19.58 -2.51 -27.55
N SER A 22 -18.51 -1.78 -27.24
CA SER A 22 -17.23 -2.35 -26.80
C SER A 22 -16.97 -1.96 -25.34
N TYR A 23 -16.24 -2.81 -24.63
CA TYR A 23 -15.84 -2.56 -23.24
C TYR A 23 -14.31 -2.50 -23.19
N ILE A 24 -13.77 -1.37 -22.73
CA ILE A 24 -12.35 -1.25 -22.39
C ILE A 24 -12.19 -1.68 -20.94
N TYR A 25 -11.32 -2.63 -20.70
CA TYR A 25 -10.99 -3.06 -19.35
C TYR A 25 -9.80 -2.21 -18.87
N LEU A 26 -10.05 -1.35 -17.88
CA LEU A 26 -9.00 -0.54 -17.22
C LEU A 26 -8.19 -1.37 -16.24
N ASP A 27 -8.81 -2.41 -15.71
CA ASP A 27 -8.16 -3.57 -15.13
C ASP A 27 -9.11 -4.75 -15.24
N ASP A 28 -8.67 -5.89 -14.73
CA ASP A 28 -9.47 -7.11 -14.66
C ASP A 28 -10.77 -6.94 -13.82
N GLN A 29 -11.07 -5.75 -13.26
CA GLN A 29 -12.19 -5.45 -12.34
C GLN A 29 -13.01 -4.19 -12.71
N LYS A 30 -12.39 -3.17 -13.33
CA LYS A 30 -13.00 -1.89 -13.68
C LYS A 30 -13.08 -1.76 -15.20
N THR A 31 -14.31 -1.67 -15.68
CA THR A 31 -14.58 -1.47 -17.10
C THR A 31 -14.78 0.00 -17.38
N LEU A 32 -13.93 0.57 -18.23
CA LEU A 32 -14.26 1.75 -19.02
C LEU A 32 -15.11 1.28 -20.20
N GLY A 33 -16.44 1.40 -20.13
CA GLY A 33 -17.24 1.15 -21.32
C GLY A 33 -16.85 2.16 -22.39
N VAL A 34 -16.58 1.71 -23.62
CA VAL A 34 -16.58 2.57 -24.80
C VAL A 34 -17.60 2.00 -25.76
N ILE A 35 -18.85 2.41 -25.54
CA ILE A 35 -19.94 2.03 -26.41
C ILE A 35 -19.80 2.89 -27.66
N VAL A 36 -19.42 2.31 -28.81
CA VAL A 36 -19.32 3.03 -30.09
C VAL A 36 -20.66 2.92 -30.80
N THR A 37 -21.51 3.94 -30.70
CA THR A 37 -22.78 3.95 -31.41
C THR A 37 -22.53 4.45 -32.84
N ALA A 38 -22.61 3.57 -33.84
CA ALA A 38 -22.59 4.00 -35.23
C ALA A 38 -24.05 4.25 -35.66
N ASN A 39 -24.41 5.49 -35.98
CA ASN A 39 -25.54 5.74 -36.86
C ASN A 39 -24.96 5.89 -38.28
N PRO A 40 -25.31 5.04 -39.26
CA PRO A 40 -24.78 5.10 -40.62
C PRO A 40 -25.07 6.42 -41.35
N ASN A 41 -26.02 7.22 -40.84
CA ASN A 41 -26.54 8.42 -41.50
C ASN A 41 -26.10 9.74 -40.85
N THR A 42 -25.16 9.73 -39.90
CA THR A 42 -24.66 10.96 -39.24
C THR A 42 -23.14 11.04 -39.26
N GLU A 43 -22.59 12.22 -39.56
CA GLU A 43 -21.13 12.53 -39.48
C GLU A 43 -20.56 12.55 -38.04
N LYS A 44 -21.35 12.14 -37.04
CA LYS A 44 -20.97 12.14 -35.63
C LYS A 44 -21.22 10.76 -35.04
N ILE A 45 -20.24 10.22 -34.32
CA ILE A 45 -20.31 8.90 -33.69
C ILE A 45 -20.30 9.11 -32.18
N PRO A 46 -21.46 9.00 -31.51
CA PRO A 46 -21.50 9.06 -30.06
C PRO A 46 -20.76 7.86 -29.49
N PHE A 47 -19.86 8.10 -28.55
CA PHE A 47 -19.47 7.07 -27.61
C PHE A 47 -19.76 7.47 -26.18
N PHE A 48 -20.04 6.49 -25.33
CA PHE A 48 -20.27 6.72 -23.92
C PHE A 48 -19.08 6.19 -23.12
N LEU A 49 -18.48 7.06 -22.31
CA LEU A 49 -17.39 6.75 -21.39
C LEU A 49 -17.97 6.72 -19.96
N PHE A 50 -18.68 5.64 -19.58
CA PHE A 50 -19.15 5.42 -18.20
C PHE A 50 -18.45 4.15 -17.67
N LYS A 51 -17.94 4.06 -16.43
CA LYS A 51 -18.37 4.67 -15.18
C LYS A 51 -17.16 4.77 -14.23
N PHE A 52 -16.74 5.98 -13.90
CA PHE A 52 -16.15 6.23 -12.59
C PHE A 52 -17.16 7.07 -11.81
N SER A 53 -17.28 6.83 -10.50
CA SER A 53 -17.76 7.92 -9.64
C SER A 53 -16.72 9.04 -9.77
N PRO A 54 -17.08 10.27 -10.15
CA PRO A 54 -16.13 11.38 -10.30
C PRO A 54 -15.35 11.68 -9.03
N SER A 55 -15.85 11.23 -7.87
CA SER A 55 -15.18 11.34 -6.58
C SER A 55 -13.94 10.45 -6.43
N ASP A 56 -13.79 9.42 -7.26
CA ASP A 56 -12.84 8.32 -7.01
C ASP A 56 -11.62 8.36 -7.93
N LEU A 57 -11.66 9.17 -9.00
CA LEU A 57 -10.54 9.33 -9.92
C LEU A 57 -9.51 10.31 -9.38
N SER A 58 -8.24 9.92 -9.38
CA SER A 58 -7.16 10.88 -9.11
C SER A 58 -7.08 11.88 -10.26
N LYS A 59 -6.73 13.14 -9.94
CA LYS A 59 -6.49 14.18 -10.94
C LYS A 59 -5.47 13.72 -12.00
N ASN A 60 -4.42 13.02 -11.58
CA ASN A 60 -3.40 12.49 -12.48
C ASN A 60 -3.94 11.47 -13.49
N LEU A 61 -4.89 10.61 -13.08
CA LEU A 61 -5.51 9.66 -14.00
C LEU A 61 -6.42 10.38 -15.01
N LEU A 62 -7.19 11.38 -14.56
CA LEU A 62 -7.99 12.22 -15.45
C LEU A 62 -7.10 12.97 -16.46
N ASP A 63 -6.05 13.64 -15.98
CA ASP A 63 -5.08 14.36 -16.83
C ASP A 63 -4.40 13.39 -17.81
N ALA A 64 -4.03 12.18 -17.38
CA ALA A 64 -3.41 11.16 -18.23
C ALA A 64 -4.37 10.63 -19.30
N LEU A 65 -5.63 10.38 -18.96
CA LEU A 65 -6.68 10.01 -19.92
C LEU A 65 -6.92 11.14 -20.92
N GLN A 66 -6.98 12.38 -20.46
CA GLN A 66 -7.18 13.56 -21.32
C GLN A 66 -6.02 13.77 -22.30
N THR A 67 -4.78 13.61 -21.85
CA THR A 67 -3.59 13.98 -22.64
C THR A 67 -3.03 12.84 -23.50
N ASN A 68 -3.31 11.57 -23.15
CA ASN A 68 -2.62 10.43 -23.78
C ASN A 68 -3.56 9.38 -24.35
N LEU A 69 -4.88 9.49 -24.16
CA LEU A 69 -5.82 8.59 -24.81
C LEU A 69 -5.96 9.00 -26.27
N LYS A 70 -5.61 8.10 -27.18
CA LYS A 70 -5.72 8.27 -28.62
C LYS A 70 -6.58 7.16 -29.21
N LEU A 71 -7.44 7.53 -30.16
CA LEU A 71 -8.20 6.61 -30.98
C LEU A 71 -7.63 6.61 -32.40
N PHE A 72 -7.49 5.43 -32.99
CA PHE A 72 -7.15 5.25 -34.39
C PHE A 72 -8.21 4.42 -35.10
N ILE A 73 -8.58 4.81 -36.32
CA ILE A 73 -9.49 4.08 -37.20
C ILE A 73 -8.76 3.81 -38.50
N ASN A 74 -8.59 2.54 -38.87
CA ASN A 74 -7.80 2.11 -40.04
C ASN A 74 -6.37 2.67 -40.09
N GLY A 75 -5.82 3.04 -38.93
CA GLY A 75 -4.48 3.64 -38.81
C GLY A 75 -4.47 5.16 -38.72
N GLU A 76 -5.59 5.82 -38.99
CA GLU A 76 -5.70 7.29 -38.91
C GLU A 76 -6.14 7.75 -37.51
N PRO A 77 -5.47 8.75 -36.90
CA PRO A 77 -5.86 9.28 -35.60
C PRO A 77 -7.19 10.03 -35.67
N VAL A 78 -7.97 9.97 -34.61
CA VAL A 78 -9.26 10.65 -34.47
C VAL A 78 -9.24 11.60 -33.29
N ASP A 79 -9.73 12.82 -33.51
CA ASP A 79 -9.82 13.83 -32.46
C ASP A 79 -10.82 13.45 -31.37
N PHE A 80 -10.42 13.73 -30.13
CA PHE A 80 -11.14 13.38 -28.90
C PHE A 80 -11.44 14.64 -28.09
N TYR A 81 -12.69 14.77 -27.65
CA TYR A 81 -13.11 15.85 -26.75
C TYR A 81 -13.89 15.28 -25.57
N LEU A 82 -13.41 15.53 -24.34
CA LEU A 82 -14.18 15.31 -23.11
C LEU A 82 -15.07 16.53 -22.87
N GLN A 83 -16.39 16.33 -22.79
CA GLN A 83 -17.30 17.38 -22.33
C GLN A 83 -17.46 17.33 -20.80
N LYS A 84 -17.77 18.50 -20.22
CA LYS A 84 -18.04 18.66 -18.78
C LYS A 84 -19.12 17.67 -18.30
N PRO A 85 -19.04 17.23 -17.04
CA PRO A 85 -19.89 16.17 -16.52
C PRO A 85 -21.38 16.53 -16.57
N ILE A 86 -22.20 15.58 -17.02
CA ILE A 86 -23.66 15.61 -16.86
C ILE A 86 -23.99 14.63 -15.73
N ASN A 87 -24.62 15.10 -14.65
CA ASN A 87 -25.02 14.25 -13.50
C ASN A 87 -23.90 13.40 -12.88
N GLY A 88 -22.69 13.97 -12.75
CA GLY A 88 -21.58 13.27 -12.11
C GLY A 88 -21.06 12.10 -12.95
N ALA A 89 -21.07 12.22 -14.26
CA ALA A 89 -20.29 11.36 -15.13
C ALA A 89 -19.79 12.15 -16.35
N GLU A 90 -18.52 11.97 -16.69
CA GLU A 90 -17.90 12.62 -17.86
C GLU A 90 -18.27 11.87 -19.14
N ILE A 91 -18.64 12.59 -20.19
CA ILE A 91 -19.02 12.03 -21.49
C ILE A 91 -18.05 12.59 -22.54
N GLY A 92 -17.32 11.70 -23.22
CA GLY A 92 -16.46 12.06 -24.35
C GLY A 92 -17.13 11.78 -25.70
N TYR A 93 -16.70 12.47 -26.77
CA TYR A 93 -17.17 12.24 -28.14
C TYR A 93 -16.02 12.17 -29.14
N PHE A 94 -16.14 11.34 -30.18
CA PHE A 94 -15.17 11.20 -31.28
C PHE A 94 -15.79 11.85 -32.51
N ASN A 95 -15.05 12.72 -33.19
CA ASN A 95 -15.50 13.25 -34.47
C ASN A 95 -14.98 12.33 -35.58
N VAL A 96 -15.87 11.53 -36.17
CA VAL A 96 -15.49 10.51 -37.15
C VAL A 96 -16.18 10.84 -38.46
N GLY A 97 -15.47 11.49 -39.38
CA GLY A 97 -15.99 11.85 -40.70
C GLY A 97 -16.10 10.68 -41.69
N GLN A 98 -16.13 9.41 -41.23
CA GLN A 98 -16.09 8.22 -42.09
C GLN A 98 -16.95 7.06 -41.56
N GLN A 99 -17.35 6.16 -42.48
CA GLN A 99 -18.14 4.95 -42.21
C GLN A 99 -17.33 3.93 -41.39
N LEU A 100 -17.82 3.53 -40.21
CA LEU A 100 -17.11 2.61 -39.30
C LEU A 100 -17.15 1.13 -39.69
N LEU A 101 -18.08 0.73 -40.56
CA LEU A 101 -18.32 -0.67 -40.87
C LEU A 101 -17.12 -1.28 -41.61
N GLY A 102 -16.55 -2.37 -41.09
CA GLY A 102 -15.34 -2.99 -41.61
C GLY A 102 -14.04 -2.35 -41.12
N SER A 103 -14.11 -1.22 -40.41
CA SER A 103 -12.94 -0.51 -39.93
C SER A 103 -12.31 -1.17 -38.70
N ARG A 104 -10.97 -1.16 -38.65
CA ARG A 104 -10.19 -1.56 -37.48
C ARG A 104 -10.02 -0.36 -36.56
N VAL A 105 -10.50 -0.50 -35.33
CA VAL A 105 -10.40 0.52 -34.28
C VAL A 105 -9.31 0.11 -33.29
N LYS A 106 -8.39 1.03 -33.01
CA LYS A 106 -7.40 0.89 -31.93
C LYS A 106 -7.54 2.02 -30.94
N ILE A 107 -7.50 1.68 -29.66
CA ILE A 107 -7.50 2.64 -28.57
C ILE A 107 -6.16 2.48 -27.86
N ILE A 108 -5.46 3.59 -27.71
CA ILE A 108 -4.10 3.65 -27.17
C ILE A 108 -4.09 4.63 -26.01
N LEU A 109 -3.48 4.26 -24.89
CA LEU A 109 -3.20 5.18 -23.78
C LEU A 109 -1.68 5.32 -23.67
N GLY A 110 -1.16 6.50 -24.00
CA GLY A 110 0.28 6.71 -24.20
C GLY A 110 0.77 5.90 -25.39
N ASP A 111 1.68 4.94 -25.16
CA ASP A 111 2.12 4.01 -26.22
C ASP A 111 1.42 2.65 -26.13
N LYS A 112 0.62 2.39 -25.07
CA LYS A 112 -0.01 1.10 -24.83
C LYS A 112 -1.34 0.94 -25.57
N ILE A 113 -1.47 -0.11 -26.38
CA ILE A 113 -2.75 -0.49 -27.02
C ILE A 113 -3.67 -1.15 -25.98
N ILE A 114 -4.70 -0.42 -25.56
CA ILE A 114 -5.66 -0.89 -24.55
C ILE A 114 -6.84 -1.66 -25.17
N SER A 115 -7.12 -1.43 -26.46
CA SER A 115 -8.13 -2.16 -27.21
C SER A 115 -7.81 -2.15 -28.72
N ASP A 116 -7.94 -3.29 -29.40
CA ASP A 116 -7.84 -3.41 -30.87
C ASP A 116 -8.90 -4.36 -31.38
N PHE A 117 -9.83 -3.84 -32.19
CA PHE A 117 -10.95 -4.60 -32.68
C PHE A 117 -11.40 -4.14 -34.08
N THR A 118 -12.13 -5.01 -34.76
CA THR A 118 -12.74 -4.71 -36.06
C THR A 118 -14.25 -4.62 -35.91
N VAL A 119 -14.87 -3.58 -36.48
CA VAL A 119 -16.32 -3.36 -36.45
C VAL A 119 -16.98 -4.17 -37.58
N GLY A 120 -17.74 -5.21 -37.24
CA GLY A 120 -18.47 -6.04 -38.20
C GLY A 120 -19.95 -5.68 -38.35
N ASN A 121 -20.64 -6.36 -39.27
CA ASN A 121 -22.09 -6.19 -39.52
C ASN A 121 -22.92 -6.47 -38.27
N ARG A 122 -23.96 -5.64 -38.04
CA ARG A 122 -24.91 -5.75 -36.92
C ARG A 122 -24.23 -5.76 -35.54
N GLY A 123 -23.11 -5.05 -35.38
CA GLY A 123 -22.45 -4.88 -34.08
C GLY A 123 -21.56 -6.01 -33.61
N LYS A 124 -21.25 -6.97 -34.48
CA LYS A 124 -20.26 -8.00 -34.16
C LYS A 124 -18.87 -7.36 -34.11
N ILE A 125 -18.27 -7.33 -32.92
CA ILE A 125 -16.88 -6.91 -32.72
C ILE A 125 -15.98 -8.13 -32.83
N ARG A 126 -14.98 -8.09 -33.71
CA ARG A 126 -13.89 -9.07 -33.73
C ARG A 126 -12.69 -8.47 -32.99
N ASN A 127 -12.43 -8.93 -31.78
CA ASN A 127 -11.21 -8.54 -31.04
C ASN A 127 -9.98 -9.09 -31.77
N ASN A 128 -9.06 -8.20 -32.14
CA ASN A 128 -7.81 -8.55 -32.80
C ASN A 128 -6.69 -8.79 -31.76
N SER A 129 -6.65 -7.96 -30.71
CA SER A 129 -5.85 -8.14 -29.49
C SER A 129 -6.22 -7.06 -28.47
N ALA A 130 -6.06 -7.32 -27.16
CA ALA A 130 -6.16 -6.28 -26.14
C ALA A 130 -5.19 -6.60 -25.02
N SER A 131 -4.40 -5.61 -24.61
CA SER A 131 -3.63 -5.68 -23.37
C SER A 131 -4.31 -4.75 -22.36
N PRO A 132 -5.21 -5.26 -21.50
CA PRO A 132 -5.88 -4.42 -20.52
C PRO A 132 -4.85 -3.65 -19.70
N ILE A 133 -5.21 -2.41 -19.34
CA ILE A 133 -4.49 -1.69 -18.29
C ILE A 133 -4.60 -2.57 -17.04
N SER A 134 -3.54 -2.74 -16.25
CA SER A 134 -3.63 -3.51 -15.00
C SER A 134 -3.80 -2.58 -13.80
N SER A 135 -4.18 -3.10 -12.64
CA SER A 135 -4.19 -2.30 -11.40
C SER A 135 -2.81 -1.69 -11.09
N TYR A 136 -1.74 -2.37 -11.50
CA TYR A 136 -0.37 -1.86 -11.47
C TYR A 136 -0.17 -0.63 -12.37
N ASP A 137 -0.68 -0.66 -13.62
CA ASP A 137 -0.59 0.50 -14.51
C ASP A 137 -1.43 1.67 -13.97
N LEU A 138 -2.64 1.37 -13.48
CA LEU A 138 -3.53 2.37 -12.91
C LEU A 138 -2.91 3.08 -11.70
N ARG A 139 -2.28 2.35 -10.77
CA ARG A 139 -1.58 2.96 -9.64
C ARG A 139 -0.43 3.84 -10.11
N GLN A 140 0.37 3.40 -11.08
CA GLN A 140 1.49 4.21 -11.59
C GLN A 140 1.01 5.47 -12.30
N ILE A 141 -0.02 5.38 -13.15
CA ILE A 141 -0.61 6.55 -13.79
C ILE A 141 -1.18 7.50 -12.73
N ALA A 142 -1.84 6.96 -11.70
CA ALA A 142 -2.43 7.77 -10.65
C ALA A 142 -1.38 8.49 -9.76
N GLU A 143 -0.20 7.91 -9.54
CA GLU A 143 0.83 8.52 -8.68
C GLU A 143 1.89 9.32 -9.46
N ILE A 144 2.31 8.87 -10.64
CA ILE A 144 3.47 9.41 -11.39
C ILE A 144 3.04 10.10 -12.70
N GLY A 145 1.80 9.87 -13.15
CA GLY A 145 1.27 10.40 -14.40
C GLY A 145 1.65 9.58 -15.64
N SER A 146 1.34 10.11 -16.83
CA SER A 146 1.42 9.39 -18.11
C SER A 146 2.82 9.08 -18.64
N GLN A 147 3.85 9.64 -17.99
CA GLN A 147 5.27 9.51 -18.35
C GLN A 147 5.70 8.04 -18.46
N TYR A 148 5.01 7.15 -17.73
CA TYR A 148 5.26 5.71 -17.64
C TYR A 148 4.73 4.90 -18.83
N LEU A 149 3.83 5.44 -19.64
CA LEU A 149 3.14 4.67 -20.68
C LEU A 149 4.00 4.37 -21.92
N LYS A 150 5.32 4.57 -21.86
CA LYS A 150 6.22 4.60 -23.02
C LYS A 150 6.66 3.25 -23.60
N ASN A 151 6.35 2.15 -22.92
CA ASN A 151 6.85 0.84 -23.34
C ASN A 151 5.70 -0.10 -23.67
N ASN A 152 5.46 -0.29 -24.97
CA ASN A 152 4.71 -1.45 -25.43
C ASN A 152 5.46 -2.72 -24.97
N LEU A 153 4.72 -3.62 -24.32
CA LEU A 153 5.14 -5.01 -24.22
C LEU A 153 5.16 -5.57 -25.64
N ASP A 154 6.34 -5.59 -26.24
CA ASP A 154 6.55 -6.34 -27.47
C ASP A 154 6.28 -7.81 -27.14
N THR A 155 5.45 -8.47 -27.95
CA THR A 155 4.94 -9.85 -27.73
C THR A 155 6.02 -10.94 -27.79
N LYS A 156 7.31 -10.56 -27.75
CA LYS A 156 8.48 -11.45 -27.79
C LYS A 156 8.76 -12.18 -26.48
N TYR A 157 8.15 -11.75 -25.36
CA TYR A 157 8.31 -12.41 -24.06
C TYR A 157 7.11 -13.32 -23.78
N SER A 158 7.08 -14.48 -24.43
CA SER A 158 5.98 -15.45 -24.32
C SER A 158 6.07 -16.39 -23.12
N THR A 159 7.18 -16.37 -22.38
CA THR A 159 7.39 -17.22 -21.20
C THR A 159 7.22 -16.38 -19.94
N GLY A 160 5.98 -16.23 -19.47
CA GLY A 160 5.71 -15.75 -18.10
C GLY A 160 6.44 -16.62 -17.07
N SER A 161 6.70 -16.06 -15.89
CA SER A 161 7.16 -16.88 -14.76
C SER A 161 6.18 -18.04 -14.58
N ILE A 162 6.69 -19.27 -14.67
CA ILE A 162 5.89 -20.47 -14.42
C ILE A 162 5.77 -20.76 -12.92
N ILE A 163 6.43 -19.94 -12.08
CA ILE A 163 6.42 -20.07 -10.63
C ILE A 163 5.94 -18.82 -9.91
N ASP A 164 5.42 -19.00 -8.71
CA ASP A 164 5.20 -17.93 -7.73
C ASP A 164 5.74 -18.40 -6.36
N LEU A 165 6.99 -18.03 -6.05
CA LEU A 165 7.65 -18.45 -4.80
C LEU A 165 7.41 -17.49 -3.64
N HIS A 166 6.83 -16.33 -3.91
CA HIS A 166 6.55 -15.30 -2.92
C HIS A 166 5.10 -14.89 -2.99
N THR A 167 4.25 -15.64 -2.28
CA THR A 167 2.87 -15.22 -2.06
C THR A 167 2.41 -15.57 -0.65
N HIS A 168 1.55 -14.72 -0.08
CA HIS A 168 0.84 -15.00 1.16
C HIS A 168 -0.57 -15.49 0.83
N PHE A 169 -1.04 -16.57 1.47
CA PHE A 169 -2.36 -17.12 1.17
C PHE A 169 -3.49 -16.09 1.39
N GLY A 170 -3.36 -15.25 2.42
CA GLY A 170 -4.26 -14.12 2.69
C GLY A 170 -4.38 -13.13 1.52
N GLY A 171 -3.31 -12.99 0.73
CA GLY A 171 -3.20 -12.09 -0.42
C GLY A 171 -3.44 -12.77 -1.77
N ALA A 172 -3.35 -14.10 -1.84
CA ALA A 172 -3.32 -14.85 -3.10
C ALA A 172 -4.64 -14.81 -3.89
N LEU A 173 -5.79 -14.63 -3.23
CA LEU A 173 -7.08 -14.54 -3.90
C LEU A 173 -7.63 -13.12 -3.93
N ARG A 174 -8.37 -12.83 -5.00
CA ARG A 174 -9.15 -11.58 -5.12
C ARG A 174 -10.36 -11.59 -4.20
N GLY A 175 -10.76 -10.41 -3.72
CA GLY A 175 -11.93 -10.22 -2.86
C GLY A 175 -13.20 -10.86 -3.43
N GLU A 176 -13.38 -10.83 -4.74
CA GLU A 176 -14.50 -11.42 -5.48
C GLU A 176 -14.55 -12.94 -5.33
N SER A 177 -13.41 -13.61 -5.44
CA SER A 177 -13.32 -15.07 -5.28
C SER A 177 -13.57 -15.47 -3.83
N ILE A 178 -13.02 -14.69 -2.88
CA ILE A 178 -13.23 -14.89 -1.45
C ILE A 178 -14.73 -14.74 -1.11
N VAL A 179 -15.36 -13.64 -1.54
CA VAL A 179 -16.78 -13.36 -1.29
C VAL A 179 -17.68 -14.35 -2.02
N ARG A 180 -17.36 -14.78 -3.24
CA ARG A 180 -18.13 -15.81 -3.97
C ARG A 180 -18.16 -17.13 -3.22
N VAL A 181 -17.01 -17.60 -2.74
CA VAL A 181 -16.92 -18.83 -1.93
C VAL A 181 -17.68 -18.65 -0.62
N ALA A 182 -17.49 -17.53 0.07
CA ALA A 182 -18.18 -17.22 1.31
C ALA A 182 -19.70 -17.15 1.16
N TYR A 183 -20.19 -16.53 0.08
CA TYR A 183 -21.60 -16.45 -0.27
C TYR A 183 -22.19 -17.84 -0.50
N LYS A 184 -21.50 -18.70 -1.27
CA LYS A 184 -21.94 -20.06 -1.56
C LYS A 184 -22.02 -20.93 -0.30
N LEU A 185 -21.08 -20.75 0.63
CA LEU A 185 -21.04 -21.48 1.89
C LEU A 185 -21.94 -20.89 2.98
N GLY A 186 -22.52 -19.70 2.76
CA GLY A 186 -23.31 -18.99 3.77
C GLY A 186 -22.50 -18.57 4.99
N LEU A 187 -21.22 -18.19 4.79
CA LEU A 187 -20.34 -17.78 5.88
C LEU A 187 -20.82 -16.48 6.54
N PHE A 188 -20.57 -16.38 7.84
CA PHE A 188 -20.78 -15.18 8.64
C PHE A 188 -19.60 -14.21 8.52
N TYR A 189 -19.90 -12.92 8.66
CA TYR A 189 -18.92 -11.84 8.61
C TYR A 189 -19.17 -10.82 9.73
N PRO A 190 -18.13 -10.35 10.45
CA PRO A 190 -18.29 -9.43 11.57
C PRO A 190 -18.87 -8.08 11.16
N THR A 191 -19.99 -7.69 11.79
CA THR A 191 -20.63 -6.39 11.51
C THR A 191 -19.79 -5.19 11.93
N SER A 192 -18.87 -5.37 12.89
CA SER A 192 -17.93 -4.32 13.32
C SER A 192 -17.00 -3.87 12.18
N PHE A 193 -16.59 -4.77 11.29
CA PHE A 193 -15.80 -4.44 10.11
C PHE A 193 -16.65 -3.78 9.03
N LEU A 194 -17.89 -4.26 8.81
CA LEU A 194 -18.82 -3.61 7.88
C LEU A 194 -19.08 -2.15 8.26
N LYS A 195 -19.25 -1.86 9.56
CA LYS A 195 -19.39 -0.48 10.08
C LYS A 195 -18.16 0.38 9.79
N GLN A 196 -16.95 -0.16 9.97
CA GLN A 196 -15.70 0.56 9.64
C GLN A 196 -15.58 0.89 8.15
N MET A 197 -16.14 0.04 7.28
CA MET A 197 -16.19 0.24 5.83
C MET A 197 -17.34 1.16 5.37
N GLY A 198 -18.19 1.64 6.29
CA GLY A 198 -19.39 2.42 5.93
C GLY A 198 -20.43 1.61 5.14
N ILE A 199 -20.52 0.31 5.42
CA ILE A 199 -21.53 -0.60 4.86
C ILE A 199 -22.73 -0.63 5.80
N VAL A 200 -23.90 -0.34 5.23
CA VAL A 200 -25.19 -0.43 5.93
C VAL A 200 -25.75 -1.82 5.71
N PHE A 201 -26.28 -2.44 6.76
CA PHE A 201 -26.84 -3.78 6.71
C PHE A 201 -28.08 -3.86 7.62
N ASP A 202 -28.88 -4.90 7.41
CA ASP A 202 -30.09 -5.15 8.17
C ASP A 202 -29.75 -5.75 9.55
N TYR A 203 -29.98 -4.98 10.62
CA TYR A 203 -29.71 -5.41 11.99
C TYR A 203 -30.54 -6.62 12.43
N SER A 204 -31.71 -6.86 11.82
CA SER A 204 -32.55 -8.02 12.15
C SER A 204 -31.93 -9.35 11.71
N LYS A 205 -30.91 -9.31 10.85
CA LYS A 205 -30.21 -10.49 10.32
C LYS A 205 -28.88 -10.79 11.03
N VAL A 206 -28.56 -10.03 12.07
CA VAL A 206 -27.31 -10.17 12.82
C VAL A 206 -27.51 -11.23 13.91
N ASN A 207 -26.58 -12.18 14.00
CA ASN A 207 -26.59 -13.21 15.04
C ASN A 207 -26.10 -12.67 16.39
N ASP A 208 -26.18 -13.49 17.45
CA ASP A 208 -25.76 -13.10 18.80
C ASP A 208 -24.27 -12.76 18.93
N ASN A 209 -23.45 -13.22 17.98
CA ASN A 209 -22.01 -12.90 17.92
C ASN A 209 -21.73 -11.55 17.22
N GLY A 210 -22.77 -10.83 16.78
CA GLY A 210 -22.61 -9.58 16.05
C GLY A 210 -22.14 -9.77 14.61
N GLU A 211 -22.50 -10.89 13.97
CA GLU A 211 -22.11 -11.26 12.62
C GLU A 211 -23.34 -11.41 11.70
N ILE A 212 -23.15 -11.17 10.41
CA ILE A 212 -24.18 -11.33 9.38
C ILE A 212 -23.71 -12.31 8.31
N LYS A 213 -24.61 -13.13 7.75
CA LYS A 213 -24.22 -13.98 6.62
C LYS A 213 -23.90 -13.11 5.41
N ILE A 214 -22.84 -13.47 4.68
CA ILE A 214 -22.49 -12.80 3.42
C ILE A 214 -23.66 -12.84 2.42
N SER A 215 -24.45 -13.93 2.41
CA SER A 215 -25.62 -14.07 1.54
C SER A 215 -26.77 -13.12 1.86
N ASP A 216 -26.77 -12.51 3.05
CA ASP A 216 -27.81 -11.60 3.52
C ASP A 216 -27.54 -10.13 3.20
N LEU A 217 -26.33 -9.81 2.73
CA LEU A 217 -25.96 -8.48 2.26
C LEU A 217 -26.59 -8.19 0.89
N ASP A 218 -27.10 -6.97 0.70
CA ASP A 218 -27.54 -6.52 -0.61
C ASP A 218 -26.36 -6.35 -1.58
N SER A 219 -26.65 -6.23 -2.88
CA SER A 219 -25.62 -6.15 -3.93
C SER A 219 -24.67 -4.95 -3.79
N GLY A 220 -25.15 -3.80 -3.30
CA GLY A 220 -24.32 -2.62 -3.09
C GLY A 220 -23.37 -2.80 -1.91
N SER A 221 -23.85 -3.44 -0.85
CA SER A 221 -23.06 -3.82 0.32
C SER A 221 -21.99 -4.86 -0.02
N LEU A 222 -22.33 -5.87 -0.82
CA LEU A 222 -21.37 -6.87 -1.34
C LEU A 222 -20.28 -6.22 -2.20
N TYR A 223 -20.64 -5.28 -3.06
CA TYR A 223 -19.66 -4.54 -3.87
C TYR A 223 -18.68 -3.74 -2.99
N LYS A 224 -19.19 -2.99 -2.00
CA LYS A 224 -18.35 -2.25 -1.05
C LYS A 224 -17.45 -3.18 -0.25
N LEU A 225 -17.95 -4.34 0.17
CA LEU A 225 -17.14 -5.34 0.85
C LEU A 225 -15.99 -5.78 -0.05
N ILE A 226 -16.27 -6.22 -1.28
CA ILE A 226 -15.25 -6.64 -2.25
C ILE A 226 -14.19 -5.55 -2.46
N ASP A 227 -14.61 -4.29 -2.63
CA ASP A 227 -13.70 -3.15 -2.79
C ASP A 227 -12.79 -2.96 -1.56
N ASN A 228 -13.32 -3.13 -0.35
CA ASN A 228 -12.52 -3.08 0.89
C ASN A 228 -11.73 -4.37 1.18
N LEU A 229 -11.89 -5.42 0.37
CA LEU A 229 -11.02 -6.60 0.39
C LEU A 229 -9.91 -6.50 -0.65
N ASN A 230 -9.89 -5.54 -1.57
CA ASN A 230 -8.85 -5.39 -2.57
C ASN A 230 -8.03 -4.12 -2.29
N LEU A 231 -6.72 -4.15 -2.55
CA LEU A 231 -5.89 -2.96 -2.40
C LEU A 231 -6.31 -1.92 -3.45
N ASN A 232 -6.33 -0.64 -3.05
CA ASN A 232 -6.81 0.42 -3.93
C ASN A 232 -6.01 0.48 -5.24
N THR A 233 -6.70 0.43 -6.38
CA THR A 233 -6.04 0.40 -7.69
C THR A 233 -5.60 1.78 -8.20
N LEU A 234 -5.94 2.86 -7.47
CA LEU A 234 -5.69 4.25 -7.85
C LEU A 234 -4.80 5.01 -6.86
N LYS A 235 -4.27 4.32 -5.84
CA LYS A 235 -3.41 4.91 -4.81
C LYS A 235 -2.33 3.92 -4.40
N VAL A 236 -1.18 4.47 -4.06
CA VAL A 236 -0.18 3.75 -3.25
C VAL A 236 -0.61 3.82 -1.78
N GLU A 237 -0.46 2.72 -1.06
CA GLU A 237 -0.84 2.55 0.34
C GLU A 237 0.40 2.45 1.24
N SER A 238 0.22 2.59 2.55
CA SER A 238 1.26 2.26 3.53
C SER A 238 1.14 0.81 3.99
N PHE A 239 2.20 0.27 4.59
CA PHE A 239 2.19 -1.09 5.15
C PHE A 239 1.08 -1.27 6.20
N SER A 240 0.93 -0.31 7.13
CA SER A 240 -0.13 -0.38 8.16
C SER A 240 -1.53 -0.39 7.54
N ARG A 241 -1.73 0.26 6.38
CA ARG A 241 -3.01 0.23 5.69
C ARG A 241 -3.26 -1.12 5.01
N MET A 242 -2.22 -1.74 4.45
CA MET A 242 -2.27 -3.12 3.93
C MET A 242 -2.74 -4.11 5.02
N GLU A 243 -2.23 -4.00 6.25
CA GLU A 243 -2.65 -4.86 7.36
C GLU A 243 -4.16 -4.77 7.66
N VAL A 244 -4.78 -3.59 7.44
CA VAL A 244 -6.23 -3.44 7.56
C VAL A 244 -6.98 -4.27 6.51
N TYR A 245 -6.50 -4.31 5.26
CA TYR A 245 -7.09 -5.16 4.22
C TYR A 245 -6.96 -6.66 4.60
N TYR A 246 -5.80 -7.09 5.11
CA TYR A 246 -5.63 -8.45 5.62
C TYR A 246 -6.56 -8.77 6.79
N LYS A 247 -6.76 -7.82 7.72
CA LYS A 247 -7.71 -7.95 8.83
C LYS A 247 -9.14 -8.13 8.33
N TYR A 248 -9.53 -7.39 7.30
CA TYR A 248 -10.85 -7.53 6.68
C TYR A 248 -11.02 -8.82 5.88
N ARG A 249 -9.95 -9.37 5.31
CA ARG A 249 -9.97 -10.68 4.63
C ARG A 249 -10.02 -11.86 5.60
N SER A 250 -9.42 -11.71 6.78
CA SER A 250 -9.20 -12.81 7.74
C SER A 250 -10.47 -13.60 8.10
N PRO A 251 -11.65 -13.01 8.36
CA PRO A 251 -12.86 -13.79 8.68
C PRO A 251 -13.27 -14.80 7.61
N LEU A 252 -12.94 -14.53 6.34
CA LEU A 252 -13.31 -15.38 5.22
C LEU A 252 -12.15 -16.30 4.81
N VAL A 253 -10.93 -15.77 4.72
CA VAL A 253 -9.76 -16.56 4.28
C VAL A 253 -9.30 -17.55 5.35
N LYS A 254 -9.48 -17.22 6.64
CA LYS A 254 -9.18 -18.15 7.75
C LYS A 254 -10.37 -19.03 8.15
N SER A 255 -11.38 -19.14 7.28
CA SER A 255 -12.46 -20.11 7.48
C SER A 255 -12.01 -21.50 7.05
N ILE A 256 -11.95 -22.42 8.01
CA ILE A 256 -11.58 -23.82 7.76
C ILE A 256 -12.52 -24.49 6.73
N GLN A 257 -13.81 -24.11 6.74
CA GLN A 257 -14.81 -24.61 5.79
C GLN A 257 -14.55 -24.10 4.36
N ALA A 258 -14.06 -22.87 4.20
CA ALA A 258 -13.76 -22.30 2.90
C ALA A 258 -12.43 -22.77 2.33
N PHE A 259 -11.49 -23.18 3.19
CA PHE A 259 -10.09 -23.39 2.82
C PHE A 259 -9.90 -24.32 1.60
N PRO A 260 -10.52 -25.51 1.49
CA PRO A 260 -10.37 -26.36 0.30
C PRO A 260 -10.90 -25.73 -0.99
N LEU A 261 -12.02 -24.98 -0.90
CA LEU A 261 -12.59 -24.30 -2.06
C LEU A 261 -11.74 -23.10 -2.49
N LEU A 262 -11.18 -22.36 -1.54
CA LEU A 262 -10.25 -21.27 -1.82
C LEU A 262 -8.97 -21.81 -2.49
N LEU A 263 -8.39 -22.92 -2.01
CA LEU A 263 -7.25 -23.56 -2.67
C LEU A 263 -7.56 -23.97 -4.12
N LYS A 264 -8.76 -24.53 -4.36
CA LYS A 264 -9.20 -24.90 -5.71
C LYS A 264 -9.37 -23.68 -6.61
N GLU A 265 -10.02 -22.62 -6.13
CA GLU A 265 -10.18 -21.35 -6.87
C GLU A 265 -8.82 -20.73 -7.19
N LEU A 266 -7.87 -20.76 -6.25
CA LEU A 266 -6.51 -20.26 -6.44
C LEU A 266 -5.75 -21.07 -7.51
N ALA A 267 -5.81 -22.40 -7.45
CA ALA A 267 -5.17 -23.27 -8.44
C ALA A 267 -5.75 -23.06 -9.85
N LEU A 268 -7.06 -22.83 -9.97
CA LEU A 268 -7.69 -22.49 -11.25
C LEU A 268 -7.25 -21.12 -11.78
N ASP A 269 -7.10 -20.13 -10.91
CA ASP A 269 -6.59 -18.81 -11.27
C ASP A 269 -5.12 -18.86 -11.71
N TYR A 270 -4.27 -19.60 -10.99
CA TYR A 270 -2.90 -19.88 -11.40
C TYR A 270 -2.82 -20.59 -12.76
N LYS A 271 -3.65 -21.62 -12.99
CA LYS A 271 -3.73 -22.32 -14.27
C LYS A 271 -4.06 -21.35 -15.42
N LYS A 272 -5.03 -20.45 -15.22
CA LYS A 272 -5.43 -19.43 -16.20
C LYS A 272 -4.27 -18.48 -16.53
N ASN A 273 -3.42 -18.20 -15.56
CA ASN A 273 -2.27 -17.30 -15.69
C ASN A 273 -0.97 -17.99 -16.13
N GLY A 274 -1.00 -19.32 -16.33
CA GLY A 274 0.14 -20.09 -16.84
C GLY A 274 1.12 -20.57 -15.75
N VAL A 275 0.82 -20.32 -14.48
CA VAL A 275 1.62 -20.78 -13.34
C VAL A 275 1.51 -22.30 -13.23
N LYS A 276 2.63 -22.95 -12.93
CA LYS A 276 2.78 -24.40 -12.77
C LYS A 276 3.10 -24.80 -11.34
N TYR A 277 3.75 -23.93 -10.59
CA TYR A 277 4.19 -24.19 -9.22
C TYR A 277 4.07 -22.92 -8.37
N ALA A 278 3.52 -23.03 -7.16
CA ALA A 278 3.42 -21.91 -6.23
C ALA A 278 3.73 -22.34 -4.80
N GLU A 279 4.36 -21.45 -4.03
CA GLU A 279 4.59 -21.62 -2.60
C GLU A 279 3.83 -20.55 -1.81
N LEU A 280 2.90 -20.99 -0.96
CA LEU A 280 2.03 -20.11 -0.20
C LEU A 280 2.47 -20.05 1.26
N SER A 281 2.70 -18.84 1.76
CA SER A 281 2.86 -18.61 3.20
C SER A 281 1.53 -18.60 3.91
N ILE A 282 1.41 -19.47 4.92
CA ILE A 282 0.23 -19.60 5.76
C ILE A 282 0.63 -20.17 7.13
N SER A 283 0.16 -19.55 8.20
CA SER A 283 0.40 -20.04 9.56
C SER A 283 -0.52 -21.19 9.95
N ASP A 284 -1.75 -21.22 9.42
CA ASP A 284 -2.79 -22.16 9.82
C ASP A 284 -2.50 -23.62 9.42
N VAL A 285 -1.60 -23.87 8.44
CA VAL A 285 -1.15 -25.25 8.11
C VAL A 285 -0.35 -25.92 9.22
N LEU A 286 0.02 -25.18 10.28
CA LEU A 286 0.58 -25.71 11.52
C LEU A 286 -0.48 -26.20 12.53
N LYS A 287 -1.75 -26.24 12.11
CA LYS A 287 -2.85 -26.85 12.85
C LYS A 287 -3.22 -28.19 12.21
N PRO A 288 -3.35 -29.28 12.99
CA PRO A 288 -3.63 -30.61 12.45
C PRO A 288 -4.84 -30.64 11.51
N GLU A 289 -5.95 -30.01 11.90
CA GLU A 289 -7.19 -30.00 11.12
C GLU A 289 -7.08 -29.27 9.77
N TRP A 290 -6.20 -28.28 9.65
CA TRP A 290 -5.91 -27.62 8.38
C TRP A 290 -5.01 -28.47 7.50
N LEU A 291 -4.00 -29.10 8.09
CA LEU A 291 -3.08 -29.97 7.36
C LEU A 291 -3.75 -31.25 6.85
N GLU A 292 -4.70 -31.80 7.62
CA GLU A 292 -5.57 -32.90 7.18
C GLU A 292 -6.34 -32.52 5.91
N LEU A 293 -6.93 -31.31 5.85
CA LEU A 293 -7.60 -30.82 4.65
C LEU A 293 -6.64 -30.66 3.46
N VAL A 294 -5.40 -30.21 3.69
CA VAL A 294 -4.36 -30.17 2.65
C VAL A 294 -4.12 -31.57 2.08
N HIS A 295 -3.86 -32.57 2.94
CA HIS A 295 -3.58 -33.93 2.50
C HIS A 295 -4.77 -34.55 1.75
N GLN A 296 -5.99 -34.26 2.20
CA GLN A 296 -7.22 -34.79 1.60
C GLN A 296 -7.52 -34.19 0.22
N HIS A 297 -7.35 -32.87 0.05
CA HIS A 297 -7.87 -32.17 -1.13
C HIS A 297 -6.82 -31.85 -2.18
N MET A 298 -5.56 -31.60 -1.79
CA MET A 298 -4.53 -31.19 -2.74
C MET A 298 -4.26 -32.21 -3.84
N PRO A 299 -4.18 -33.54 -3.61
CA PRO A 299 -3.92 -34.51 -4.68
C PRO A 299 -4.91 -34.40 -5.84
N GLN A 300 -6.20 -34.19 -5.53
CA GLN A 300 -7.24 -34.00 -6.53
C GLN A 300 -7.13 -32.61 -7.20
N ILE A 301 -6.91 -31.55 -6.43
CA ILE A 301 -6.76 -30.18 -6.96
C ILE A 301 -5.59 -30.12 -7.97
N GLU A 302 -4.44 -30.71 -7.64
CA GLU A 302 -3.27 -30.72 -8.54
C GLU A 302 -3.54 -31.56 -9.79
N LYS A 303 -4.25 -32.68 -9.66
CA LYS A 303 -4.65 -33.51 -10.81
C LYS A 303 -5.56 -32.75 -11.77
N GLU A 304 -6.56 -32.02 -11.25
CA GLU A 304 -7.53 -31.27 -12.07
C GLU A 304 -6.95 -30.00 -12.71
N THR A 305 -6.04 -29.34 -12.00
CA THR A 305 -5.51 -28.04 -12.42
C THR A 305 -4.15 -28.12 -13.09
N SER A 306 -3.38 -29.18 -12.82
CA SER A 306 -1.96 -29.32 -13.17
C SER A 306 -1.07 -28.22 -12.56
N VAL A 307 -1.55 -27.55 -11.50
CA VAL A 307 -0.80 -26.57 -10.72
C VAL A 307 -0.39 -27.23 -9.42
N LYS A 308 0.90 -27.18 -9.10
CA LYS A 308 1.45 -27.69 -7.85
C LYS A 308 1.47 -26.57 -6.82
N ILE A 309 0.87 -26.78 -5.65
CA ILE A 309 0.88 -25.80 -4.56
C ILE A 309 1.58 -26.41 -3.36
N ARG A 310 2.58 -25.71 -2.84
CA ARG A 310 3.27 -26.06 -1.59
C ARG A 310 3.12 -24.93 -0.59
N PHE A 311 3.46 -25.20 0.66
CA PHE A 311 3.27 -24.27 1.77
C PHE A 311 4.57 -24.00 2.49
N LEU A 312 4.73 -22.73 2.89
CA LEU A 312 5.71 -22.32 3.89
C LEU A 312 4.97 -22.05 5.19
N ALA A 313 5.48 -22.61 6.27
CA ALA A 313 5.00 -22.33 7.61
C ALA A 313 5.36 -20.88 7.96
N ALA A 314 4.35 -20.02 7.98
CA ALA A 314 4.55 -18.59 8.11
C ALA A 314 4.66 -18.18 9.59
N LEU A 315 5.80 -17.61 9.95
CA LEU A 315 6.21 -17.12 11.26
C LEU A 315 6.21 -15.59 11.23
N TRP A 316 5.77 -14.96 12.32
CA TRP A 316 5.71 -13.51 12.40
C TRP A 316 6.99 -12.97 13.01
N ARG A 317 7.71 -12.11 12.29
CA ARG A 317 8.98 -11.52 12.75
C ARG A 317 8.86 -10.62 13.99
N HIS A 318 7.66 -10.28 14.40
CA HIS A 318 7.36 -9.52 15.62
C HIS A 318 6.76 -10.36 16.74
N SER A 319 6.48 -11.65 16.48
CA SER A 319 6.10 -12.56 17.54
C SER A 319 7.30 -12.82 18.44
N ASP A 320 6.98 -13.13 19.70
CA ASP A 320 7.95 -13.60 20.67
C ASP A 320 8.77 -14.78 20.09
N PRO A 321 10.10 -14.80 20.28
CA PRO A 321 10.93 -15.90 19.79
C PRO A 321 10.47 -17.28 20.28
N LEU A 322 9.97 -17.40 21.52
CA LEU A 322 9.45 -18.67 22.04
C LEU A 322 8.19 -19.11 21.28
N TYR A 323 7.29 -18.17 20.96
CA TYR A 323 6.11 -18.48 20.16
C TYR A 323 6.50 -19.02 18.77
N ASN A 324 7.44 -18.37 18.09
CA ASN A 324 7.89 -18.84 16.78
C ASN A 324 8.66 -20.16 16.88
N ASN A 325 9.46 -20.36 17.93
CA ASN A 325 10.15 -21.63 18.17
C ASN A 325 9.17 -22.77 18.39
N ASP A 326 8.08 -22.55 19.15
CA ASP A 326 7.01 -23.53 19.31
C ASP A 326 6.35 -23.89 17.98
N MET A 327 6.18 -22.91 17.07
CA MET A 327 5.69 -23.18 15.72
C MET A 327 6.66 -24.03 14.90
N ILE A 328 7.96 -23.80 15.02
CA ILE A 328 9.01 -24.63 14.38
C ILE A 328 9.01 -26.05 14.96
N GLU A 329 8.86 -26.21 16.27
CA GLU A 329 8.81 -27.53 16.92
C GLU A 329 7.61 -28.36 16.45
N ARG A 330 6.46 -27.73 16.16
CA ARG A 330 5.30 -28.43 15.57
C ARG A 330 5.63 -29.08 14.23
N LEU A 331 6.51 -28.49 13.42
CA LEU A 331 6.87 -29.05 12.10
C LEU A 331 7.61 -30.38 12.19
N LYS A 332 8.30 -30.66 13.31
CA LYS A 332 8.94 -31.97 13.54
C LYS A 332 7.91 -33.10 13.65
N ILE A 333 6.73 -32.78 14.16
CA ILE A 333 5.64 -33.73 14.41
C ILE A 333 4.64 -33.77 13.24
N LEU A 334 4.26 -32.59 12.73
CA LEU A 334 3.22 -32.48 11.70
C LEU A 334 3.64 -32.98 10.31
N GLN A 335 4.95 -33.11 10.06
CA GLN A 335 5.61 -33.51 8.80
C GLN A 335 4.67 -33.76 7.60
N SER A 336 4.84 -32.99 6.53
CA SER A 336 4.05 -33.15 5.31
C SER A 336 4.93 -32.95 4.08
N PRO A 337 4.68 -33.67 2.97
CA PRO A 337 5.33 -33.39 1.70
C PRO A 337 4.88 -32.03 1.13
N TYR A 338 3.72 -31.52 1.55
CA TYR A 338 3.20 -30.22 1.11
C TYR A 338 3.84 -29.03 1.82
N ILE A 339 4.42 -29.22 3.01
CA ILE A 339 5.17 -28.18 3.72
C ILE A 339 6.64 -28.28 3.33
N VAL A 340 7.12 -27.28 2.60
CA VAL A 340 8.46 -27.27 1.98
C VAL A 340 9.43 -26.28 2.63
N GLY A 341 8.95 -25.48 3.58
CA GLY A 341 9.80 -24.51 4.25
C GLY A 341 9.12 -23.73 5.36
N VAL A 342 9.84 -22.76 5.88
CA VAL A 342 9.35 -21.72 6.80
C VAL A 342 9.54 -20.34 6.16
N ASP A 343 8.73 -19.39 6.60
CA ASP A 343 8.78 -18.01 6.15
C ASP A 343 8.71 -17.03 7.32
N PHE A 344 9.62 -16.06 7.38
CA PHE A 344 9.63 -15.01 8.40
C PHE A 344 9.06 -13.71 7.82
N MET A 345 7.76 -13.49 8.05
CA MET A 345 6.98 -12.41 7.46
C MET A 345 6.55 -11.34 8.48
N GLY A 346 6.06 -10.21 7.99
CA GLY A 346 5.58 -9.07 8.77
C GLY A 346 6.32 -7.80 8.41
N HIS A 347 5.87 -6.66 8.96
CA HIS A 347 6.50 -5.37 8.67
C HIS A 347 8.00 -5.41 9.02
N GLU A 348 8.87 -5.07 8.07
CA GLU A 348 10.31 -4.94 8.34
C GLU A 348 10.63 -3.68 9.15
N SER A 349 10.16 -3.66 10.40
CA SER A 349 10.36 -2.56 11.35
C SER A 349 11.36 -2.94 12.46
N ASN A 350 12.06 -4.06 12.34
CA ASN A 350 13.06 -4.54 13.31
C ASN A 350 14.27 -5.17 12.61
N SER A 351 15.36 -5.39 13.35
CA SER A 351 16.59 -5.96 12.76
C SER A 351 16.46 -7.47 12.56
N SER A 352 17.05 -8.02 11.50
CA SER A 352 17.12 -9.47 11.28
C SER A 352 17.94 -10.20 12.35
N TRP A 353 18.80 -9.49 13.11
CA TRP A 353 19.49 -10.07 14.27
C TRP A 353 18.53 -10.51 15.37
N GLU A 354 17.38 -9.84 15.53
CA GLU A 354 16.37 -10.24 16.52
C GLU A 354 15.74 -11.60 16.18
N LEU A 355 15.83 -12.03 14.92
CA LEU A 355 15.33 -13.31 14.45
C LEU A 355 16.35 -14.45 14.58
N GLU A 356 17.60 -14.16 14.95
CA GLU A 356 18.70 -15.12 15.01
C GLU A 356 18.34 -16.42 15.76
N PRO A 357 17.77 -16.37 16.98
CA PRO A 357 17.45 -17.60 17.72
C PRO A 357 16.50 -18.52 16.94
N THR A 358 15.49 -17.92 16.30
CA THR A 358 14.45 -18.65 15.57
C THR A 358 14.92 -19.09 14.17
N ILE A 359 15.73 -18.29 13.47
CA ILE A 359 16.33 -18.70 12.18
C ILE A 359 17.29 -19.87 12.40
N LYS A 360 18.14 -19.83 13.43
CA LYS A 360 19.01 -20.96 13.79
C LYS A 360 18.20 -22.23 14.07
N LYS A 361 17.07 -22.10 14.78
CA LYS A 361 16.15 -23.22 15.00
C LYS A 361 15.55 -23.77 13.71
N ALA A 362 15.23 -22.90 12.75
CA ALA A 362 14.76 -23.33 11.43
C ALA A 362 15.85 -24.04 10.63
N VAL A 363 17.12 -23.65 10.77
CA VAL A 363 18.27 -24.34 10.17
C VAL A 363 18.41 -25.76 10.75
N GLU A 364 18.32 -25.92 12.07
CA GLU A 364 18.29 -27.25 12.71
C GLU A 364 17.14 -28.12 12.18
N LEU A 365 15.94 -27.53 12.03
CA LEU A 365 14.78 -28.24 11.48
C LEU A 365 15.01 -28.68 10.03
N LYS A 366 15.61 -27.80 9.21
CA LYS A 366 15.95 -28.10 7.82
C LYS A 366 16.85 -29.32 7.73
N GLU A 367 17.91 -29.39 8.53
CA GLU A 367 18.82 -30.55 8.57
C GLU A 367 18.11 -31.87 8.91
N MET A 368 17.07 -31.80 9.77
CA MET A 368 16.24 -32.95 10.13
C MET A 368 15.24 -33.38 9.05
N ILE A 369 14.60 -32.42 8.38
CA ILE A 369 13.55 -32.70 7.39
C ILE A 369 14.13 -33.06 6.02
N SER A 370 14.97 -32.19 5.49
CA SER A 370 15.58 -32.30 4.17
C SER A 370 16.55 -31.14 3.92
N PRO A 371 17.72 -31.35 3.30
CA PRO A 371 18.58 -30.24 2.84
C PRO A 371 17.87 -29.31 1.84
N ASP A 372 16.79 -29.79 1.21
CA ASP A 372 15.97 -29.02 0.28
C ASP A 372 14.86 -28.22 0.97
N PHE A 373 14.62 -28.41 2.28
CA PHE A 373 13.67 -27.58 3.04
C PHE A 373 14.14 -26.11 3.04
N GLN A 374 13.21 -25.19 2.83
CA GLN A 374 13.50 -23.79 2.50
C GLN A 374 13.30 -22.88 3.71
N ILE A 375 14.24 -21.95 3.91
CA ILE A 375 14.12 -20.87 4.90
C ILE A 375 14.02 -19.55 4.14
N ARG A 376 12.83 -18.96 4.12
CA ARG A 376 12.60 -17.63 3.56
C ARG A 376 12.55 -16.58 4.66
N VAL A 377 13.24 -15.46 4.48
CA VAL A 377 13.17 -14.30 5.38
C VAL A 377 12.82 -13.05 4.58
N HIS A 378 11.79 -12.31 4.98
CA HIS A 378 11.54 -10.96 4.46
C HIS A 378 12.65 -10.03 4.93
N ALA A 379 13.44 -9.51 3.99
CA ALA A 379 14.51 -8.57 4.29
C ALA A 379 14.80 -7.62 3.12
N GLY A 380 15.11 -6.37 3.45
CA GLY A 380 15.36 -5.32 2.47
C GLY A 380 14.14 -4.90 1.67
N GLU A 381 12.92 -5.07 2.20
CA GLU A 381 11.68 -4.52 1.64
C GLU A 381 11.66 -2.98 1.75
N ASN A 382 12.23 -2.44 2.84
CA ASN A 382 12.35 -1.00 3.08
C ASN A 382 13.79 -0.63 3.50
N PRO A 383 14.17 0.67 3.51
CA PRO A 383 15.55 1.08 3.78
C PRO A 383 15.85 1.29 5.28
N TYR A 384 14.94 0.89 6.19
CA TYR A 384 15.05 1.22 7.61
C TYR A 384 16.22 0.50 8.31
N PHE A 385 16.44 -0.77 7.98
CA PHE A 385 17.58 -1.59 8.43
C PHE A 385 18.39 -2.09 7.22
N PRO A 386 19.39 -1.31 6.76
CA PRO A 386 20.17 -1.65 5.56
C PRO A 386 20.87 -3.02 5.62
N GLU A 387 21.21 -3.49 6.83
CA GLU A 387 21.92 -4.74 7.04
C GLU A 387 21.05 -6.00 6.94
N ASN A 388 19.72 -5.87 6.99
CA ASN A 388 18.82 -7.02 7.17
C ASN A 388 19.01 -8.11 6.10
N VAL A 389 19.21 -7.73 4.83
CA VAL A 389 19.44 -8.71 3.75
C VAL A 389 20.71 -9.53 4.02
N ARG A 390 21.83 -8.86 4.31
CA ARG A 390 23.09 -9.55 4.60
C ARG A 390 22.96 -10.45 5.83
N VAL A 391 22.39 -9.93 6.91
CA VAL A 391 22.23 -10.64 8.19
C VAL A 391 21.36 -11.89 8.03
N ALA A 392 20.22 -11.79 7.33
CA ALA A 392 19.37 -12.94 7.06
C ALA A 392 20.13 -14.06 6.31
N ILE A 393 20.95 -13.70 5.32
CA ILE A 393 21.79 -14.66 4.59
C ILE A 393 22.89 -15.25 5.50
N GLU A 394 23.52 -14.44 6.35
CA GLU A 394 24.52 -14.90 7.33
C GLU A 394 23.93 -15.96 8.26
N LEU A 395 22.71 -15.72 8.75
CA LEU A 395 21.98 -16.59 9.69
C LEU A 395 21.45 -17.89 9.07
N GLY A 396 21.42 -18.00 7.73
CA GLY A 396 21.06 -19.24 7.04
C GLY A 396 19.81 -19.19 6.17
N ALA A 397 19.33 -18.00 5.81
CA ALA A 397 18.24 -17.88 4.83
C ALA A 397 18.66 -18.44 3.46
N ASP A 398 17.84 -19.34 2.92
CA ASP A 398 17.98 -19.85 1.55
C ASP A 398 17.44 -18.83 0.54
N ARG A 399 16.43 -18.07 0.95
CA ARG A 399 15.74 -17.09 0.10
C ARG A 399 15.44 -15.81 0.86
N ILE A 400 15.60 -14.69 0.17
CA ILE A 400 15.24 -13.37 0.69
C ILE A 400 14.00 -12.87 -0.03
N GLY A 401 12.95 -12.64 0.75
CA GLY A 401 11.75 -11.95 0.30
C GLY A 401 12.04 -10.46 0.08
N HIS A 402 11.67 -9.94 -1.09
CA HIS A 402 11.85 -8.57 -1.58
C HIS A 402 13.28 -8.18 -1.96
N ALA A 403 14.25 -8.19 -1.02
CA ALA A 403 15.65 -7.83 -1.26
C ALA A 403 15.90 -6.48 -1.97
N LEU A 404 14.92 -5.57 -1.99
CA LEU A 404 14.94 -4.31 -2.75
C LEU A 404 16.15 -3.43 -2.39
N TYR A 405 16.51 -3.40 -1.10
CA TYR A 405 17.60 -2.60 -0.56
C TYR A 405 18.88 -3.41 -0.26
N ALA A 406 19.11 -4.52 -0.98
CA ALA A 406 20.34 -5.30 -0.85
C ALA A 406 21.59 -4.50 -1.30
N ASP A 407 22.57 -4.37 -0.39
CA ASP A 407 23.87 -3.75 -0.67
C ASP A 407 24.84 -4.71 -1.40
N GLU A 408 26.01 -4.23 -1.80
CA GLU A 408 27.02 -5.03 -2.51
C GLU A 408 27.52 -6.24 -1.69
N THR A 409 27.55 -6.11 -0.37
CA THR A 409 27.99 -7.18 0.52
C THR A 409 26.96 -8.30 0.57
N ALA A 410 25.68 -7.95 0.64
CA ALA A 410 24.56 -8.86 0.55
C ALA A 410 24.50 -9.57 -0.81
N ILE A 411 24.68 -8.84 -1.92
CA ILE A 411 24.71 -9.42 -3.28
C ILE A 411 25.85 -10.44 -3.42
N SER A 412 27.06 -10.06 -2.97
CA SER A 412 28.24 -10.94 -3.02
C SER A 412 28.03 -12.21 -2.18
N LEU A 413 27.44 -12.07 -0.99
CA LEU A 413 27.14 -13.18 -0.11
C LEU A 413 26.04 -14.09 -0.68
N ALA A 414 24.97 -13.52 -1.24
CA ALA A 414 23.89 -14.26 -1.88
C ALA A 414 24.42 -15.11 -3.04
N LYS A 415 25.27 -14.53 -3.90
CA LYS A 415 25.93 -15.26 -4.98
C LYS A 415 26.78 -16.42 -4.46
N LYS A 416 27.57 -16.19 -3.40
CA LYS A 416 28.43 -17.21 -2.80
C LYS A 416 27.63 -18.37 -2.19
N LYS A 417 26.50 -18.07 -1.54
CA LYS A 417 25.65 -19.08 -0.87
C LYS A 417 24.58 -19.69 -1.78
N GLY A 418 24.38 -19.15 -2.99
CA GLY A 418 23.30 -19.56 -3.89
C GLY A 418 21.91 -19.11 -3.45
N THR A 419 21.83 -18.11 -2.55
CA THR A 419 20.57 -17.56 -2.04
C THR A 419 19.73 -16.98 -3.17
N ILE A 420 18.42 -17.25 -3.16
CA ILE A 420 17.47 -16.72 -4.14
C ILE A 420 16.89 -15.39 -3.65
N PHE A 421 16.91 -14.35 -4.49
CA PHE A 421 16.16 -13.12 -4.23
C PHE A 421 14.79 -13.19 -4.90
N GLU A 422 13.74 -12.96 -4.12
CA GLU A 422 12.35 -12.96 -4.57
C GLU A 422 11.85 -11.52 -4.68
N ILE A 423 11.97 -10.92 -5.86
CA ILE A 423 11.62 -9.51 -6.04
C ILE A 423 10.12 -9.37 -6.32
N ASN A 424 9.44 -8.45 -5.63
CA ASN A 424 7.98 -8.26 -5.73
C ASN A 424 7.64 -6.80 -6.16
N PRO A 425 7.90 -6.39 -7.42
CA PRO A 425 7.96 -4.97 -7.75
C PRO A 425 6.64 -4.21 -7.64
N ASP A 426 5.50 -4.83 -7.97
CA ASP A 426 4.17 -4.19 -7.81
C ASP A 426 3.82 -4.03 -6.33
N SER A 427 4.10 -5.04 -5.48
CA SER A 427 3.90 -4.93 -4.04
C SER A 427 4.77 -3.81 -3.46
N ASN A 428 6.07 -3.78 -3.82
CA ASN A 428 6.97 -2.73 -3.36
C ASN A 428 6.47 -1.33 -3.77
N PHE A 429 5.95 -1.17 -4.99
CA PHE A 429 5.36 0.10 -5.42
C PHE A 429 4.05 0.42 -4.70
N ALA A 430 3.13 -0.55 -4.64
CA ALA A 430 1.83 -0.42 -4.01
C ALA A 430 1.91 -0.09 -2.52
N LEU A 431 3.00 -0.46 -1.85
CA LEU A 431 3.28 -0.19 -0.43
C LEU A 431 4.29 0.95 -0.21
N ASN A 432 4.51 1.79 -1.22
CA ASN A 432 5.39 2.96 -1.15
C ASN A 432 6.87 2.66 -0.86
N ASN A 433 7.33 1.42 -1.06
CA ASN A 433 8.71 1.02 -0.83
C ASN A 433 9.66 1.39 -1.98
N ASN A 434 9.16 1.78 -3.16
CA ASN A 434 9.95 2.41 -4.23
C ASN A 434 9.14 3.54 -4.91
N ASP A 435 9.79 4.40 -5.71
CA ASP A 435 9.08 5.50 -6.41
C ASP A 435 8.55 5.11 -7.77
N GLY A 436 8.77 3.86 -8.17
CA GLY A 436 8.45 3.35 -9.48
C GLY A 436 9.19 2.04 -9.71
N VAL A 437 8.67 1.25 -10.62
CA VAL A 437 9.08 -0.16 -10.71
C VAL A 437 10.40 -0.33 -11.46
N GLU A 438 10.78 0.66 -12.28
CA GLU A 438 12.12 0.74 -12.87
C GLU A 438 13.23 0.93 -11.80
N GLN A 439 12.86 1.32 -10.57
CA GLN A 439 13.81 1.43 -9.47
C GLN A 439 14.07 0.08 -8.77
N ALA A 440 13.29 -0.97 -9.05
CA ALA A 440 13.66 -2.30 -8.61
C ALA A 440 15.00 -2.68 -9.29
N PRO A 441 16.06 -3.03 -8.54
CA PRO A 441 17.41 -3.24 -9.08
C PRO A 441 17.56 -4.59 -9.83
N LEU A 442 16.56 -4.95 -10.64
CA LEU A 442 16.50 -6.21 -11.39
C LEU A 442 17.72 -6.38 -12.31
N SER A 443 18.05 -5.37 -13.12
CA SER A 443 19.22 -5.42 -14.01
C SER A 443 20.54 -5.59 -13.23
N LYS A 444 20.68 -4.90 -12.09
CA LYS A 444 21.85 -5.02 -11.20
C LYS A 444 21.97 -6.43 -10.63
N PHE A 445 20.87 -6.99 -10.13
CA PHE A 445 20.86 -8.32 -9.53
C PHE A 445 21.16 -9.41 -10.56
N ILE A 446 20.48 -9.36 -11.71
CA ILE A 446 20.65 -10.33 -12.79
C ILE A 446 22.09 -10.31 -13.34
N SER A 447 22.64 -9.13 -13.63
CA SER A 447 24.02 -8.98 -14.13
C SER A 447 25.08 -9.37 -13.10
N SER A 448 24.76 -9.29 -11.80
CA SER A 448 25.62 -9.76 -10.70
C SER A 448 25.68 -11.31 -10.63
N GLY A 449 24.74 -12.00 -11.31
CA GLY A 449 24.66 -13.45 -11.42
C GLY A 449 24.08 -14.15 -10.19
N ILE A 450 23.26 -13.45 -9.41
CA ILE A 450 22.51 -14.05 -8.30
C ILE A 450 21.32 -14.86 -8.85
N ASN A 451 20.84 -15.82 -8.07
CA ASN A 451 19.57 -16.47 -8.36
C ASN A 451 18.43 -15.52 -8.00
N LEU A 452 17.51 -15.29 -8.94
CA LEU A 452 16.42 -14.33 -8.77
C LEU A 452 15.14 -14.87 -9.39
N THR A 453 14.03 -14.64 -8.70
CA THR A 453 12.68 -14.84 -9.22
C THR A 453 11.86 -13.57 -9.01
N VAL A 454 10.81 -13.40 -9.81
CA VAL A 454 9.86 -12.29 -9.67
C VAL A 454 8.54 -12.84 -9.14
N GLY A 455 8.15 -12.41 -7.96
CA GLY A 455 6.95 -12.87 -7.26
C GLY A 455 5.82 -11.84 -7.29
N THR A 456 4.66 -12.26 -6.79
CA THR A 456 3.46 -11.42 -6.74
C THR A 456 3.20 -10.80 -5.37
N ASP A 457 3.77 -11.38 -4.31
CA ASP A 457 3.48 -11.15 -2.89
C ASP A 457 2.04 -11.51 -2.45
N GLY A 458 1.06 -11.23 -3.31
CA GLY A 458 -0.32 -11.65 -3.16
C GLY A 458 -1.14 -11.09 -4.32
N HIS A 459 -1.06 -11.72 -5.49
CA HIS A 459 -1.62 -11.16 -6.73
C HIS A 459 -3.10 -10.77 -6.62
N GLY A 460 -3.85 -11.51 -5.81
CA GLY A 460 -5.25 -11.24 -5.52
C GLY A 460 -5.50 -9.96 -4.72
N LEU A 461 -4.64 -9.62 -3.75
CA LEU A 461 -4.71 -8.37 -2.98
C LEU A 461 -4.32 -7.17 -3.84
N TYR A 462 -3.23 -7.30 -4.59
CA TYR A 462 -2.70 -6.19 -5.38
C TYR A 462 -3.45 -5.97 -6.70
N GLY A 463 -4.34 -6.89 -7.11
CA GLY A 463 -5.08 -6.77 -8.37
C GLY A 463 -4.22 -7.02 -9.61
N ILE A 464 -3.16 -7.83 -9.46
CA ILE A 464 -2.29 -8.21 -10.57
C ILE A 464 -2.49 -9.67 -10.96
N ASN A 465 -1.76 -10.09 -11.99
CA ASN A 465 -1.66 -11.47 -12.42
C ASN A 465 -0.22 -11.75 -12.88
N HIS A 466 0.15 -13.03 -13.04
CA HIS A 466 1.54 -13.43 -13.33
C HIS A 466 2.06 -12.97 -14.68
N ARG A 467 1.17 -12.63 -15.62
CA ARG A 467 1.57 -12.02 -16.90
C ARG A 467 2.08 -10.60 -16.70
N ASN A 468 1.61 -9.90 -15.66
CA ASN A 468 2.09 -8.55 -15.33
C ASN A 468 3.52 -8.57 -14.78
N LEU A 469 3.99 -9.69 -14.22
CA LEU A 469 5.33 -9.83 -13.63
C LEU A 469 6.47 -9.73 -14.65
N LEU A 470 6.17 -9.87 -15.94
CA LEU A 470 7.16 -9.68 -17.01
C LEU A 470 7.45 -8.19 -17.26
N ARG A 471 6.53 -7.29 -16.94
CA ARG A 471 6.67 -5.85 -17.26
C ARG A 471 7.90 -5.20 -16.61
N PRO A 472 8.15 -5.41 -15.31
CA PRO A 472 9.35 -4.88 -14.66
C PRO A 472 10.63 -5.37 -15.36
N LEU A 473 10.70 -6.66 -15.70
CA LEU A 473 11.86 -7.27 -16.36
C LEU A 473 12.13 -6.68 -17.76
N VAL A 474 11.07 -6.49 -18.55
CA VAL A 474 11.16 -5.87 -19.89
C VAL A 474 11.62 -4.42 -19.78
N ASN A 475 11.03 -3.64 -18.86
CA ASN A 475 11.39 -2.24 -18.66
C ASN A 475 12.82 -2.07 -18.13
N SER A 476 13.33 -3.03 -17.35
CA SER A 476 14.72 -3.03 -16.86
C SER A 476 15.77 -3.35 -17.93
N LYS A 477 15.39 -3.49 -19.22
CA LYS A 477 16.29 -3.78 -20.35
C LYS A 477 17.18 -5.02 -20.14
N VAL A 478 16.64 -6.02 -19.42
CA VAL A 478 17.31 -7.30 -19.19
C VAL A 478 17.47 -8.04 -20.52
N ALA A 479 18.64 -8.65 -20.73
CA ALA A 479 18.91 -9.34 -21.99
C ALA A 479 18.14 -10.67 -22.08
N THR A 480 17.74 -11.07 -23.29
CA THR A 480 16.92 -12.28 -23.52
C THR A 480 17.56 -13.56 -22.96
N ASN A 481 18.89 -13.70 -23.07
CA ASN A 481 19.63 -14.83 -22.52
C ASN A 481 19.59 -14.88 -20.98
N GLU A 482 19.53 -13.73 -20.31
CA GLU A 482 19.41 -13.66 -18.84
C GLU A 482 18.01 -14.12 -18.39
N LEU A 483 16.97 -13.73 -19.14
CA LEU A 483 15.59 -14.21 -18.88
C LEU A 483 15.46 -15.72 -19.10
N GLN A 484 16.13 -16.27 -20.12
CA GLN A 484 16.19 -17.73 -20.32
C GLN A 484 16.88 -18.43 -19.15
N LYS A 485 17.96 -17.85 -18.61
CA LYS A 485 18.65 -18.37 -17.42
C LYS A 485 17.75 -18.33 -16.18
N MET A 486 17.00 -17.25 -15.97
CA MET A 486 16.00 -17.19 -14.90
C MET A 486 14.95 -18.30 -15.04
N ALA A 487 14.39 -18.49 -16.23
CA ALA A 487 13.43 -19.56 -16.48
C ALA A 487 14.04 -20.96 -16.26
N GLN A 488 15.30 -21.18 -16.64
CA GLN A 488 16.01 -22.42 -16.36
C GLN A 488 16.17 -22.67 -14.86
N ASN A 489 16.56 -21.64 -14.10
CA ASN A 489 16.64 -21.71 -12.63
C ASN A 489 15.28 -22.09 -12.01
N ASP A 490 14.18 -21.54 -12.53
CA ASP A 490 12.83 -21.89 -12.08
C ASP A 490 12.53 -23.38 -12.32
N TYR A 491 12.85 -23.93 -13.50
CA TYR A 491 12.67 -25.36 -13.79
C TYR A 491 13.51 -26.27 -12.90
N GLU A 492 14.77 -25.89 -12.65
CA GLU A 492 15.67 -26.63 -11.76
C GLU A 492 15.14 -26.63 -10.32
N TYR A 493 14.63 -25.48 -9.86
CA TYR A 493 14.00 -25.35 -8.56
C TYR A 493 12.75 -26.25 -8.44
N ILE A 494 11.84 -26.22 -9.42
CA ILE A 494 10.66 -27.10 -9.43
C ILE A 494 11.09 -28.58 -9.37
N SER A 495 12.08 -28.98 -10.18
CA SER A 495 12.59 -30.36 -10.21
C SER A 495 13.15 -30.81 -8.86
N LYS A 496 13.88 -29.91 -8.17
CA LYS A 496 14.36 -30.14 -6.80
C LYS A 496 13.21 -30.35 -5.82
N MET A 497 12.20 -29.48 -5.85
CA MET A 497 11.03 -29.58 -4.98
C MET A 497 10.17 -30.82 -5.27
N ASP A 498 10.06 -31.22 -6.53
CA ASP A 498 9.37 -32.45 -6.94
C ASP A 498 10.05 -33.69 -6.39
N LYS A 499 11.39 -33.75 -6.43
CA LYS A 499 12.17 -34.85 -5.84
C LYS A 499 11.96 -34.92 -4.32
N MET A 500 11.96 -33.78 -3.64
CA MET A 500 11.67 -33.70 -2.20
C MET A 500 10.24 -34.18 -1.91
N PHE A 501 9.25 -33.73 -2.68
CA PHE A 501 7.85 -34.15 -2.53
C PHE A 501 7.68 -35.66 -2.72
N ALA A 502 8.27 -36.21 -3.79
CA ALA A 502 8.20 -37.64 -4.11
C ALA A 502 8.77 -38.51 -2.99
N LYS A 503 9.94 -38.15 -2.45
CA LYS A 503 10.58 -38.86 -1.32
C LYS A 503 9.73 -38.86 -0.05
N ARG A 504 8.85 -37.87 0.11
CA ARG A 504 8.03 -37.64 1.32
C ARG A 504 6.56 -37.99 1.12
N THR A 505 6.16 -38.48 -0.06
CA THR A 505 4.75 -38.76 -0.39
C THR A 505 4.16 -39.88 0.49
N TYR A 506 4.99 -40.77 1.05
CA TYR A 506 4.55 -41.81 2.00
C TYR A 506 3.84 -41.23 3.24
N LEU A 507 4.15 -39.99 3.64
CA LEU A 507 3.52 -39.31 4.76
C LEU A 507 2.02 -39.07 4.53
N LEU A 508 1.54 -39.02 3.29
CA LEU A 508 0.12 -38.85 2.98
C LEU A 508 -0.74 -40.07 3.35
N SER A 509 -0.11 -41.23 3.53
CA SER A 509 -0.79 -42.44 4.04
C SER A 509 -0.83 -42.51 5.57
N GLN A 510 -0.12 -41.61 6.26
CA GLN A 510 -0.08 -41.56 7.71
C GLN A 510 -1.10 -40.53 8.22
N PRO A 511 -1.79 -40.80 9.33
CA PRO A 511 -2.67 -39.79 9.93
C PRO A 511 -1.84 -38.60 10.42
N VAL A 512 -2.36 -37.39 10.25
CA VAL A 512 -1.75 -36.19 10.81
C VAL A 512 -1.79 -36.27 12.34
N SER A 513 -0.64 -36.14 12.98
CA SER A 513 -0.56 -36.19 14.44
C SER A 513 -1.25 -34.97 15.07
N ARG A 514 -2.14 -35.24 16.03
CA ARG A 514 -2.77 -34.21 16.88
C ARG A 514 -2.03 -33.98 18.19
N ASN A 515 -1.01 -34.80 18.49
CA ASN A 515 -0.19 -34.71 19.69
C ASN A 515 0.94 -33.71 19.46
N LEU A 516 0.59 -32.42 19.42
CA LEU A 516 1.58 -31.36 19.27
C LEU A 516 2.43 -31.21 20.54
N PRO A 517 3.71 -30.81 20.42
CA PRO A 517 4.55 -30.55 21.58
C PRO A 517 3.92 -29.48 22.47
N LYS A 518 4.05 -29.64 23.79
CA LYS A 518 3.69 -28.59 24.73
C LYS A 518 4.72 -27.47 24.58
N GLY A 519 4.28 -26.36 23.99
CA GLY A 519 5.13 -25.21 23.75
C GLY A 519 5.62 -24.54 25.03
N GLU A 520 6.76 -23.86 24.93
CA GLU A 520 7.30 -23.02 26.00
C GLU A 520 6.54 -21.69 26.12
N TYR A 521 5.95 -21.21 25.03
CA TYR A 521 5.08 -20.04 25.00
C TYR A 521 3.69 -20.40 25.57
N THR A 522 3.56 -20.25 26.89
CA THR A 522 2.32 -20.52 27.61
C THR A 522 1.47 -19.27 27.78
N ALA A 523 0.17 -19.44 28.04
CA ALA A 523 -0.72 -18.33 28.39
C ALA A 523 -0.26 -17.58 29.67
N GLU A 524 0.47 -18.26 30.56
CA GLU A 524 1.08 -17.62 31.73
C GLU A 524 2.27 -16.74 31.34
N TYR A 525 3.17 -17.25 30.49
CA TYR A 525 4.28 -16.47 29.94
C TYR A 525 3.78 -15.23 29.18
N GLU A 526 2.76 -15.39 28.32
CA GLU A 526 2.14 -14.28 27.60
C GLU A 526 1.56 -13.23 28.57
N ARG A 527 0.88 -13.65 29.64
CA ARG A 527 0.41 -12.72 30.69
C ARG A 527 1.57 -11.98 31.35
N GLN A 528 2.63 -12.68 31.72
CA GLN A 528 3.83 -12.08 32.32
C GLN A 528 4.49 -11.04 31.39
N GLN A 529 4.62 -11.33 30.09
CA GLN A 529 5.14 -10.36 29.12
C GLN A 529 4.22 -9.14 28.98
N ASN A 530 2.91 -9.35 28.88
CA ASN A 530 1.94 -8.26 28.81
C ASN A 530 1.95 -7.38 30.07
N ASP A 531 2.09 -7.97 31.25
CA ASP A 531 2.18 -7.22 32.50
C ASP A 531 3.50 -6.44 32.59
N ARG A 532 4.60 -7.01 32.08
CA ARG A 532 5.88 -6.30 31.97
C ARG A 532 5.78 -5.08 31.04
N LEU A 533 5.14 -5.22 29.88
CA LEU A 533 4.88 -4.10 28.96
C LEU A 533 4.04 -2.99 29.59
N LYS A 534 3.03 -3.33 30.41
CA LYS A 534 2.25 -2.34 31.16
C LYS A 534 3.11 -1.61 32.19
N ILE A 535 3.95 -2.33 32.92
CA ILE A 535 4.87 -1.75 33.90
C ILE A 535 5.84 -0.79 33.20
N ASP A 536 6.43 -1.20 32.08
CA ASP A 536 7.33 -0.38 31.27
C ASP A 536 6.64 0.91 30.78
N LYS A 537 5.38 0.82 30.33
CA LYS A 537 4.60 1.99 29.92
C LYS A 537 4.32 2.93 31.09
N ILE A 538 3.97 2.41 32.27
CA ILE A 538 3.76 3.20 33.48
C ILE A 538 5.05 3.91 33.91
N GLU A 539 6.18 3.19 33.88
CA GLU A 539 7.49 3.75 34.19
C GLU A 539 7.86 4.91 33.23
N LEU A 540 7.65 4.71 31.92
CA LEU A 540 7.86 5.75 30.91
C LEU A 540 6.99 6.98 31.19
N ILE A 541 5.70 6.79 31.48
CA ILE A 541 4.78 7.88 31.82
C ILE A 541 5.25 8.65 33.07
N ASN A 542 5.67 7.93 34.12
CA ASN A 542 6.17 8.56 35.35
C ASN A 542 7.45 9.36 35.09
N ASN A 543 8.38 8.81 34.31
CA ASN A 543 9.62 9.49 33.93
C ASN A 543 9.37 10.74 33.08
N LEU A 544 8.40 10.69 32.17
CA LEU A 544 7.98 11.86 31.39
C LEU A 544 7.37 12.95 32.28
N ARG A 545 6.49 12.58 33.22
CA ARG A 545 5.91 13.51 34.20
C ARG A 545 6.98 14.13 35.09
N ALA A 546 8.00 13.36 35.49
CA ALA A 546 9.13 13.87 36.26
C ALA A 546 9.96 14.92 35.50
N LYS A 547 9.97 14.87 34.15
CA LYS A 547 10.54 15.91 33.28
C LYS A 547 9.60 17.12 33.06
N GLY A 548 8.44 17.16 33.72
CA GLY A 548 7.46 18.24 33.61
C GLY A 548 6.58 18.16 32.35
N ILE A 549 6.52 17.01 31.69
CA ILE A 549 5.74 16.80 30.45
C ILE A 549 4.31 16.37 30.81
N GLU A 550 3.31 17.08 30.29
CA GLU A 550 1.89 16.72 30.44
C GLU A 550 1.52 15.57 29.48
N ILE A 551 0.96 14.48 30.01
CA ILE A 551 0.64 13.28 29.22
C ILE A 551 -0.85 13.21 28.90
N HIS A 552 -1.16 13.02 27.63
CA HIS A 552 -2.52 12.88 27.14
C HIS A 552 -2.82 11.45 26.68
N GLU A 553 -3.92 10.90 27.18
CA GLU A 553 -4.36 9.53 26.85
C GLU A 553 -5.27 9.48 25.61
N SER A 554 -5.73 10.62 25.11
CA SER A 554 -6.58 10.69 23.92
C SER A 554 -6.45 12.02 23.18
N THR A 555 -6.74 11.98 21.88
CA THR A 555 -6.84 13.18 21.04
C THR A 555 -7.89 14.18 21.53
N LYS A 556 -8.95 13.70 22.19
CA LYS A 556 -9.97 14.57 22.82
C LYS A 556 -9.40 15.44 23.95
N SER A 557 -8.41 14.92 24.69
CA SER A 557 -7.71 15.70 25.72
C SER A 557 -6.91 16.85 25.09
N ILE A 558 -6.24 16.59 23.98
CA ILE A 558 -5.53 17.61 23.17
C ILE A 558 -6.50 18.66 22.65
N GLU A 559 -7.63 18.25 22.07
CA GLU A 559 -8.68 19.16 21.56
C GLU A 559 -9.16 20.15 22.64
N ASN A 560 -9.31 19.67 23.88
CA ASN A 560 -9.72 20.51 25.00
C ASN A 560 -8.60 21.45 25.46
N LYS A 561 -7.37 20.94 25.58
CA LYS A 561 -6.19 21.68 26.07
C LYS A 561 -5.80 22.82 25.14
N PHE A 562 -5.80 22.56 23.84
CA PHE A 562 -5.38 23.50 22.80
C PHE A 562 -6.57 24.16 22.09
N LYS A 563 -7.73 24.23 22.76
CA LYS A 563 -8.93 24.83 22.21
C LYS A 563 -8.66 26.27 21.77
N GLY A 564 -8.93 26.56 20.49
CA GLY A 564 -8.69 27.88 19.89
C GLY A 564 -7.26 28.11 19.38
N MET A 565 -6.39 27.09 19.46
CA MET A 565 -5.07 27.10 18.84
C MET A 565 -5.04 26.15 17.62
N ASP A 566 -4.23 26.49 16.63
CA ASP A 566 -3.95 25.64 15.47
C ASP A 566 -2.67 24.84 15.70
N GLY A 567 -2.71 23.56 15.33
CA GLY A 567 -1.56 22.68 15.33
C GLY A 567 -0.78 22.78 14.02
N ILE A 568 0.54 22.83 14.12
CA ILE A 568 1.45 22.64 13.00
C ILE A 568 2.23 21.36 13.23
N TRP A 569 1.97 20.34 12.43
CA TRP A 569 2.72 19.09 12.46
C TRP A 569 4.01 19.25 11.67
N ILE A 570 5.15 19.04 12.32
CA ILE A 570 6.47 19.00 11.70
C ILE A 570 7.06 17.62 11.95
N SER A 571 7.44 16.93 10.87
CA SER A 571 8.15 15.66 10.94
C SER A 571 9.44 15.76 10.15
N GLY A 572 10.57 15.41 10.76
CA GLY A 572 11.87 15.64 10.13
C GLY A 572 12.91 14.56 10.36
N ALA A 573 13.99 14.64 9.59
CA ALA A 573 15.06 13.67 9.66
C ALA A 573 15.59 13.52 11.10
N SER A 574 15.60 12.28 11.59
CA SER A 574 15.95 11.87 12.95
C SER A 574 17.34 11.22 13.02
N LYS A 575 17.65 10.50 14.11
CA LYS A 575 18.97 9.90 14.42
C LYS A 575 19.66 9.18 13.25
N SER A 576 18.94 8.39 12.46
CA SER A 576 19.53 7.61 11.35
C SER A 576 19.54 8.33 9.99
N SER A 577 18.75 9.39 9.83
CA SER A 577 18.56 10.10 8.55
C SER A 577 19.18 11.49 8.52
N PHE A 578 19.21 12.19 9.66
CA PHE A 578 19.80 13.53 9.76
C PHE A 578 21.29 13.56 9.40
N PRO A 579 22.14 12.59 9.83
CA PRO A 579 23.55 12.58 9.45
C PRO A 579 23.79 12.41 7.94
N LYS A 580 22.80 11.93 7.18
CA LYS A 580 22.88 11.77 5.73
C LYS A 580 22.60 13.08 4.98
N ILE A 581 22.04 14.09 5.64
CA ILE A 581 21.85 15.43 5.08
C ILE A 581 23.21 16.14 5.06
N ALA A 582 23.57 16.76 3.92
CA ALA A 582 24.81 17.49 3.81
C ALA A 582 24.91 18.62 4.88
N PRO A 583 26.09 18.84 5.51
CA PRO A 583 26.23 19.83 6.59
C PRO A 583 25.72 21.23 6.25
N GLN A 584 25.96 21.68 5.00
CA GLN A 584 25.45 22.95 4.48
C GLN A 584 23.92 23.05 4.50
N ASP A 585 23.22 21.95 4.25
CA ASP A 585 21.75 21.92 4.24
C ASP A 585 21.21 21.76 5.65
N GLN A 586 21.94 21.09 6.56
CA GLN A 586 21.61 21.11 8.00
C GLN A 586 21.64 22.55 8.55
N MET A 587 22.67 23.33 8.21
CA MET A 587 22.76 24.75 8.59
C MET A 587 21.60 25.59 8.03
N LYS A 588 21.22 25.35 6.76
CA LYS A 588 20.06 26.03 6.16
C LYS A 588 18.75 25.65 6.83
N ILE A 589 18.57 24.38 7.20
CA ILE A 589 17.39 23.91 7.95
C ILE A 589 17.32 24.64 9.29
N GLU A 590 18.43 24.70 10.05
CA GLU A 590 18.45 25.39 11.34
C GLU A 590 18.13 26.88 11.21
N GLN A 591 18.74 27.56 10.24
CA GLN A 591 18.48 28.99 10.01
C GLN A 591 17.02 29.25 9.60
N MET A 592 16.48 28.43 8.68
CA MET A 592 15.07 28.51 8.26
C MET A 592 14.13 28.33 9.45
N LEU A 593 14.34 27.28 10.27
CA LEU A 593 13.51 27.02 11.45
C LEU A 593 13.59 28.15 12.47
N LEU A 594 14.76 28.75 12.70
CA LEU A 594 14.89 29.92 13.58
C LEU A 594 14.02 31.09 13.10
N ASP A 595 14.10 31.42 11.81
CA ASP A 595 13.36 32.54 11.23
C ASP A 595 11.84 32.26 11.21
N ASP A 596 11.45 31.00 10.98
CA ASP A 596 10.06 30.58 10.98
C ASP A 596 9.43 30.60 12.39
N LEU A 597 10.08 29.96 13.36
CA LEU A 597 9.56 29.84 14.72
C LEU A 597 9.42 31.22 15.39
N LYS A 598 10.31 32.18 15.08
CA LYS A 598 10.19 33.56 15.56
C LYS A 598 8.90 34.24 15.10
N LYS A 599 8.41 33.92 13.89
CA LYS A 599 7.22 34.53 13.28
C LYS A 599 5.92 33.94 13.78
N LEU A 600 5.90 32.71 14.28
CA LEU A 600 4.67 32.07 14.79
C LEU A 600 4.18 32.75 16.09
N ASP A 601 2.85 32.91 16.22
CA ASP A 601 2.20 33.45 17.42
C ASP A 601 1.96 32.33 18.46
N PRO A 602 2.72 32.28 19.57
CA PRO A 602 2.61 31.19 20.56
C PRO A 602 1.28 31.16 21.32
N SER A 603 0.49 32.24 21.24
CA SER A 603 -0.87 32.25 21.83
C SER A 603 -1.90 31.53 20.94
N LYS A 604 -1.55 31.25 19.68
CA LYS A 604 -2.46 30.67 18.68
C LYS A 604 -1.93 29.39 18.05
N VAL A 605 -0.65 29.09 18.19
CA VAL A 605 0.00 27.95 17.53
C VAL A 605 0.66 27.03 18.55
N PHE A 606 0.50 25.72 18.35
CA PHE A 606 1.32 24.70 18.98
C PHE A 606 1.92 23.78 17.91
N LEU A 607 3.06 23.18 18.22
CA LEU A 607 3.75 22.27 17.31
C LEU A 607 3.42 20.82 17.66
N ILE A 608 3.32 19.97 16.65
CA ILE A 608 3.19 18.51 16.80
C ILE A 608 4.41 17.89 16.13
N MET A 609 5.15 17.03 16.82
CA MET A 609 6.41 16.48 16.31
C MET A 609 6.85 15.24 17.09
N GLY A 610 7.87 14.53 16.62
CA GLY A 610 8.52 13.48 17.41
C GLY A 610 9.08 14.04 18.72
N ILE A 611 9.19 13.18 19.74
CA ILE A 611 9.70 13.58 21.07
C ILE A 611 11.24 13.51 21.18
N THR A 612 11.92 12.98 20.17
CA THR A 612 13.36 12.70 20.25
C THR A 612 14.21 13.96 20.21
N HIS A 613 15.28 14.01 21.01
CA HIS A 613 16.26 15.11 21.00
C HIS A 613 17.33 14.96 19.90
N PHE A 614 16.96 14.45 18.73
CA PHE A 614 17.86 14.33 17.58
C PHE A 614 17.28 15.02 16.34
N GLY A 615 18.17 15.44 15.43
CA GLY A 615 17.80 15.91 14.11
C GLY A 615 16.92 17.17 14.10
N VAL A 616 15.89 17.18 13.25
CA VAL A 616 14.98 18.33 13.11
C VAL A 616 14.25 18.61 14.42
N GLU A 617 13.87 17.56 15.15
CA GLU A 617 13.17 17.68 16.40
C GLU A 617 14.01 18.39 17.47
N GLU A 618 15.29 18.02 17.60
CA GLU A 618 16.24 18.68 18.50
C GLU A 618 16.35 20.17 18.20
N ILE A 619 16.53 20.51 16.92
CA ILE A 619 16.74 21.89 16.49
C ILE A 619 15.55 22.76 16.91
N ILE A 620 14.32 22.29 16.69
CA ILE A 620 13.12 23.04 17.07
C ILE A 620 13.06 23.25 18.59
N MET A 621 13.30 22.20 19.38
CA MET A 621 13.26 22.28 20.85
C MET A 621 14.33 23.24 21.38
N ARG A 622 15.57 23.12 20.90
CA ARG A 622 16.70 23.97 21.28
C ARG A 622 16.48 25.43 20.90
N LEU A 623 15.97 25.70 19.70
CA LEU A 623 15.69 27.08 19.26
C LEU A 623 14.53 27.70 20.05
N ASN A 624 13.47 26.94 20.34
CA ASN A 624 12.35 27.38 21.16
C ASN A 624 12.81 27.82 22.56
N GLU A 625 13.69 27.03 23.19
CA GLU A 625 14.28 27.34 24.49
C GLU A 625 15.27 28.50 24.43
N LYS A 626 16.29 28.41 23.55
CA LYS A 626 17.38 29.40 23.44
C LYS A 626 16.88 30.81 23.20
N TYR A 627 15.80 30.96 22.44
CA TYR A 627 15.21 32.26 22.09
C TYR A 627 13.92 32.59 22.87
N ASN A 628 13.55 31.75 23.86
CA ASN A 628 12.35 31.92 24.68
C ASN A 628 11.09 32.21 23.86
N LEU A 629 10.84 31.41 22.81
CA LEU A 629 9.78 31.68 21.84
C LEU A 629 8.38 31.36 22.39
N GLY A 630 8.30 30.57 23.46
CA GLY A 630 7.06 30.25 24.17
C GLY A 630 6.12 29.33 23.39
N LEU A 631 6.59 28.65 22.34
CA LEU A 631 5.77 27.72 21.57
C LEU A 631 5.55 26.44 22.40
N LYS A 632 4.29 26.01 22.47
CA LYS A 632 3.93 24.71 23.04
C LYS A 632 4.26 23.61 22.04
N ILE A 633 4.77 22.49 22.53
CA ILE A 633 5.20 21.35 21.71
C ILE A 633 4.53 20.08 22.23
N LEU A 634 3.67 19.50 21.40
CA LEU A 634 3.07 18.19 21.59
C LEU A 634 3.98 17.11 20.96
N GLY A 635 4.72 16.40 21.80
CA GLY A 635 5.53 15.25 21.41
C GLY A 635 4.69 14.00 21.15
N THR A 636 4.84 13.38 19.98
CA THR A 636 4.24 12.07 19.70
C THR A 636 5.18 10.96 20.18
N ILE A 637 4.63 9.93 20.81
CA ILE A 637 5.38 8.81 21.41
C ILE A 637 4.88 7.47 20.85
N ALA A 638 5.80 6.54 20.61
CA ALA A 638 5.49 5.12 20.34
C ALA A 638 5.36 4.36 21.68
N GLU A 639 4.36 3.48 21.81
CA GLU A 639 4.15 2.72 23.07
C GLU A 639 5.29 1.76 23.41
N ASP A 640 6.01 1.27 22.40
CA ASP A 640 7.12 0.34 22.58
C ASP A 640 8.34 1.04 23.19
N LYS A 641 8.80 0.55 24.35
CA LYS A 641 9.94 1.10 25.09
C LYS A 641 11.26 0.94 24.33
N SER A 642 11.36 0.02 23.38
CA SER A 642 12.53 -0.10 22.49
C SER A 642 12.64 1.08 21.51
N GLU A 643 11.51 1.72 21.18
CA GLU A 643 11.41 2.84 20.24
C GLU A 643 11.53 4.21 20.93
N THR A 644 11.14 4.30 22.21
CA THR A 644 11.19 5.53 23.01
C THR A 644 12.03 5.33 24.26
N LYS A 645 13.32 5.65 24.18
CA LYS A 645 14.22 5.67 25.35
C LYS A 645 14.15 7.00 26.08
N ILE A 646 14.23 6.97 27.41
CA ILE A 646 14.09 8.18 28.24
C ILE A 646 15.25 9.17 28.04
N GLU A 647 16.44 8.66 27.77
CA GLU A 647 17.61 9.42 27.39
C GLU A 647 17.44 10.11 26.04
N ASP A 648 16.61 9.53 25.15
CA ASP A 648 16.36 10.07 23.81
C ASP A 648 15.28 11.17 23.82
N ILE A 649 14.58 11.40 24.93
CA ILE A 649 13.47 12.37 25.04
C ILE A 649 13.98 13.81 25.26
N GLY A 650 13.59 14.69 24.33
CA GLY A 650 13.87 16.13 24.37
C GLY A 650 12.86 16.94 25.19
N LYS A 651 13.00 18.27 25.13
CA LYS A 651 12.17 19.23 25.88
C LYS A 651 10.88 19.55 25.11
N VAL A 652 9.80 18.86 25.48
CA VAL A 652 8.43 19.12 25.00
C VAL A 652 7.53 19.59 26.15
N THR A 653 6.39 20.21 25.85
CA THR A 653 5.44 20.66 26.87
C THR A 653 4.42 19.57 27.20
N ASP A 654 3.95 18.88 26.16
CA ASP A 654 2.89 17.89 26.23
C ASP A 654 3.30 16.67 25.42
N ALA A 655 2.74 15.49 25.71
CA ALA A 655 2.98 14.30 24.90
C ALA A 655 1.76 13.38 24.78
N ILE A 656 1.70 12.64 23.69
CA ILE A 656 0.62 11.70 23.37
C ILE A 656 1.15 10.44 22.69
N PHE A 657 0.63 9.28 23.11
CA PHE A 657 0.92 8.00 22.46
C PHE A 657 0.17 7.91 21.13
N MET A 658 0.90 7.63 20.05
CA MET A 658 0.39 7.55 18.69
C MET A 658 0.93 6.29 18.02
N GLY A 659 0.34 5.14 18.33
CA GLY A 659 0.75 3.84 17.77
C GLY A 659 1.77 3.09 18.63
N LYS A 660 1.95 1.78 18.33
CA LYS A 660 2.86 0.91 19.08
C LYS A 660 4.31 1.20 18.74
N LYS A 661 4.63 1.23 17.44
CA LYS A 661 5.96 1.61 16.91
C LYS A 661 5.89 2.92 16.12
N TRP A 662 7.05 3.46 15.74
CA TRP A 662 7.11 4.71 14.96
C TRP A 662 6.39 4.63 13.60
N PHE A 663 6.46 3.48 12.92
CA PHE A 663 5.74 3.26 11.66
C PHE A 663 4.21 3.26 11.81
N ASP A 664 3.69 2.91 12.99
CA ASP A 664 2.24 2.90 13.26
C ASP A 664 1.68 4.31 13.49
N LYS A 665 2.56 5.29 13.71
CA LYS A 665 2.19 6.65 14.13
C LYS A 665 1.26 7.34 13.16
N ALA A 666 1.53 7.20 11.85
CA ALA A 666 0.70 7.80 10.82
C ALA A 666 -0.77 7.32 10.91
N GLY A 667 -1.00 6.07 11.31
CA GLY A 667 -2.34 5.49 11.43
C GLY A 667 -3.23 6.19 12.47
N SER A 668 -2.63 6.77 13.53
CA SER A 668 -3.36 7.50 14.58
C SER A 668 -3.29 9.02 14.41
N LEU A 669 -2.13 9.52 13.97
CA LEU A 669 -1.87 10.96 13.87
C LEU A 669 -2.58 11.60 12.69
N VAL A 670 -2.59 10.95 11.52
CA VAL A 670 -3.21 11.52 10.30
C VAL A 670 -4.73 11.75 10.46
N PRO A 671 -5.52 10.81 11.01
CA PRO A 671 -6.93 11.08 11.30
C PRO A 671 -7.15 12.28 12.22
N PHE A 672 -6.28 12.46 13.22
CA PHE A 672 -6.34 13.60 14.15
C PHE A 672 -6.03 14.93 13.43
N VAL A 673 -4.92 15.00 12.70
CA VAL A 673 -4.51 16.18 11.91
C VAL A 673 -5.59 16.54 10.90
N LYS A 674 -6.20 15.54 10.24
CA LYS A 674 -7.31 15.73 9.30
C LYS A 674 -8.54 16.32 9.97
N LYS A 675 -8.98 15.71 11.08
CA LYS A 675 -10.16 16.16 11.82
C LYS A 675 -10.02 17.62 12.26
N MET A 676 -8.81 18.01 12.66
CA MET A 676 -8.52 19.35 13.15
C MET A 676 -8.15 20.35 12.04
N ASN A 677 -8.01 19.91 10.80
CA ASN A 677 -7.61 20.73 9.65
C ASN A 677 -6.26 21.45 9.85
N PHE A 678 -5.31 20.74 10.46
CA PHE A 678 -3.96 21.21 10.75
C PHE A 678 -3.02 21.09 9.54
N LEU A 679 -1.98 21.91 9.52
CA LEU A 679 -0.94 21.89 8.48
C LEU A 679 0.15 20.86 8.83
N ALA A 680 0.69 20.18 7.82
CA ALA A 680 1.79 19.23 7.97
C ALA A 680 3.02 19.66 7.16
N PHE A 681 4.21 19.56 7.74
CA PHE A 681 5.49 19.92 7.14
C PHE A 681 6.49 18.79 7.29
N PHE A 682 7.15 18.43 6.20
CA PHE A 682 8.12 17.35 6.16
C PHE A 682 9.51 17.88 5.76
N ILE A 683 10.55 17.46 6.48
CA ILE A 683 11.92 17.97 6.33
C ILE A 683 12.91 16.80 6.30
N GLY A 684 13.44 16.46 5.11
CA GLY A 684 14.31 15.29 4.92
C GLY A 684 13.58 13.98 5.23
N GLY A 685 14.25 13.05 5.91
CA GLY A 685 13.62 11.86 6.52
C GLY A 685 13.93 10.52 5.86
N GLY A 686 13.54 9.44 6.55
CA GLY A 686 13.65 8.05 6.07
C GLY A 686 12.28 7.39 5.85
N GLY A 687 12.21 6.06 6.03
CA GLY A 687 10.99 5.26 5.80
C GLY A 687 9.76 5.73 6.59
N VAL A 688 9.91 6.07 7.87
CA VAL A 688 8.79 6.57 8.70
C VAL A 688 8.17 7.85 8.11
N ILE A 689 9.00 8.81 7.70
CA ILE A 689 8.51 10.08 7.11
C ILE A 689 7.91 9.84 5.73
N ARG A 690 8.47 8.92 4.96
CA ARG A 690 7.92 8.50 3.67
C ARG A 690 6.50 7.95 3.81
N ASP A 691 6.25 7.12 4.83
CA ASP A 691 4.92 6.60 5.17
C ASP A 691 3.97 7.68 5.66
N GLU A 692 4.44 8.62 6.48
CA GLU A 692 3.65 9.77 6.94
C GLU A 692 3.22 10.67 5.78
N ILE A 693 4.12 10.98 4.84
CA ILE A 693 3.81 11.76 3.63
C ILE A 693 2.73 11.04 2.82
N GLN A 694 2.87 9.73 2.61
CA GLN A 694 1.90 8.93 1.86
C GLN A 694 0.54 8.88 2.55
N ALA A 695 0.52 8.69 3.87
CA ALA A 695 -0.71 8.69 4.66
C ALA A 695 -1.39 10.07 4.64
N ALA A 696 -0.61 11.16 4.76
CA ALA A 696 -1.11 12.53 4.65
C ALA A 696 -1.75 12.80 3.29
N LYS A 697 -1.07 12.39 2.20
CA LYS A 697 -1.59 12.48 0.83
C LYS A 697 -2.88 11.68 0.66
N ASN A 698 -2.92 10.43 1.11
CA ASN A 698 -4.10 9.57 0.97
C ASN A 698 -5.30 10.11 1.75
N ALA A 699 -5.05 10.75 2.88
CA ALA A 699 -6.06 11.41 3.70
C ALA A 699 -6.51 12.76 3.14
N GLY A 700 -5.79 13.34 2.17
CA GLY A 700 -6.06 14.66 1.61
C GLY A 700 -5.72 15.80 2.57
N LEU A 701 -4.65 15.64 3.36
CA LEU A 701 -4.15 16.69 4.24
C LEU A 701 -3.53 17.85 3.46
N ASP A 702 -3.49 19.02 4.09
CA ASP A 702 -2.70 20.14 3.63
C ASP A 702 -1.25 19.98 4.12
N PHE A 703 -0.44 19.29 3.31
CA PHE A 703 0.95 18.97 3.65
C PHE A 703 1.96 19.66 2.73
N HIS A 704 3.17 19.85 3.25
CA HIS A 704 4.24 20.60 2.59
C HIS A 704 5.59 19.88 2.71
N LEU A 705 6.33 19.86 1.60
CA LEU A 705 7.59 19.12 1.45
C LEU A 705 8.75 20.10 1.24
N LEU A 706 9.76 20.08 2.12
CA LEU A 706 10.99 20.82 1.90
C LEU A 706 11.80 20.11 0.81
N LYS A 707 12.02 20.79 -0.31
CA LYS A 707 12.88 20.31 -1.39
C LYS A 707 14.33 20.77 -1.18
N GLY A 708 15.27 19.86 -1.34
CA GLY A 708 16.71 20.16 -1.25
C GLY A 708 17.50 19.18 -0.37
N PRO A 709 17.18 19.03 0.93
CA PRO A 709 17.96 18.17 1.81
C PRO A 709 17.76 16.70 1.46
N TRP A 710 18.73 15.85 1.79
CA TRP A 710 18.60 14.41 1.62
C TRP A 710 17.38 13.85 2.36
N GLY A 711 16.66 12.92 1.73
CA GLY A 711 15.63 12.10 2.36
C GLY A 711 14.24 12.25 1.77
N ALA A 712 13.30 11.54 2.41
CA ALA A 712 11.95 11.28 1.92
C ALA A 712 11.18 12.53 1.46
N SER A 713 11.29 13.66 2.16
CA SER A 713 10.65 14.92 1.74
C SER A 713 11.08 15.35 0.33
N THR A 714 12.37 15.28 0.01
CA THR A 714 12.89 15.65 -1.32
C THR A 714 12.47 14.61 -2.36
N ASP A 715 12.54 13.32 -2.04
CA ASP A 715 12.16 12.25 -2.97
C ASP A 715 10.67 12.37 -3.35
N MET A 716 9.80 12.57 -2.36
CA MET A 716 8.36 12.73 -2.58
C MET A 716 8.00 14.07 -3.22
N SER A 717 8.86 15.09 -3.10
CA SER A 717 8.65 16.40 -3.77
C SER A 717 8.61 16.29 -5.29
N ILE A 718 9.28 15.28 -5.86
CA ILE A 718 9.27 14.99 -7.30
C ILE A 718 7.87 14.53 -7.72
N ARG A 719 7.20 13.71 -6.90
CA ARG A 719 5.83 13.23 -7.17
C ARG A 719 4.77 14.30 -6.89
N TYR A 720 5.02 15.17 -5.90
CA TYR A 720 4.04 16.14 -5.42
C TYR A 720 4.53 17.59 -5.51
N PRO A 721 4.79 18.12 -6.73
CA PRO A 721 5.40 19.43 -6.90
C PRO A 721 4.55 20.60 -6.38
N SER A 722 3.22 20.45 -6.32
CA SER A 722 2.30 21.45 -5.76
C SER A 722 2.39 21.59 -4.23
N HIS A 723 3.09 20.68 -3.56
CA HIS A 723 3.26 20.67 -2.10
C HIS A 723 4.63 21.21 -1.67
N ILE A 724 5.46 21.68 -2.60
CA ILE A 724 6.84 22.10 -2.30
C ILE A 724 6.87 23.45 -1.58
N PHE A 725 7.75 23.53 -0.57
CA PHE A 725 8.29 24.80 -0.07
C PHE A 725 9.82 24.77 -0.07
N ASN A 726 10.45 25.94 0.12
CA ASN A 726 11.90 26.08 0.09
C ASN A 726 12.42 26.84 1.32
N TYR A 727 13.75 26.87 1.49
CA TYR A 727 14.41 27.55 2.60
C TYR A 727 14.06 29.04 2.74
N LYS A 728 13.68 29.72 1.65
CA LYS A 728 13.36 31.16 1.67
C LYS A 728 11.93 31.41 2.13
N SER A 729 10.96 30.62 1.64
CA SER A 729 9.57 30.73 2.10
C SER A 729 9.43 30.23 3.53
N GLY A 730 10.15 29.15 3.86
CA GLY A 730 10.06 28.47 5.15
C GLY A 730 8.64 27.96 5.44
N ILE A 731 8.46 27.48 6.66
CA ILE A 731 7.17 27.12 7.24
C ILE A 731 6.32 28.39 7.42
N ALA A 732 6.89 29.47 7.94
CA ALA A 732 6.13 30.67 8.28
C ALA A 732 5.57 31.38 7.05
N GLY A 733 6.24 31.34 5.90
CA GLY A 733 5.69 31.90 4.66
C GLY A 733 4.49 31.12 4.13
N VAL A 734 4.49 29.80 4.28
CA VAL A 734 3.33 28.96 3.93
C VAL A 734 2.18 29.24 4.90
N VAL A 735 2.47 29.30 6.20
CA VAL A 735 1.50 29.65 7.24
C VAL A 735 0.93 31.06 7.01
N GLU A 736 1.75 32.05 6.66
CA GLU A 736 1.27 33.42 6.37
C GLU A 736 0.29 33.43 5.19
N SER A 737 0.57 32.65 4.14
CA SER A 737 -0.29 32.55 2.96
C SER A 737 -1.63 31.87 3.26
N LYS A 738 -1.62 30.78 4.05
CA LYS A 738 -2.80 29.94 4.27
C LYS A 738 -3.60 30.28 5.52
N ARG A 739 -2.91 30.76 6.56
CA ARG A 739 -3.39 30.99 7.92
C ARG A 739 -2.73 32.26 8.51
N PRO A 740 -2.92 33.45 7.89
CA PRO A 740 -2.21 34.68 8.28
C PRO A 740 -2.41 35.09 9.75
N ASN A 741 -3.53 34.70 10.36
CA ASN A 741 -3.86 34.95 11.76
C ASN A 741 -2.92 34.26 12.75
N LEU A 742 -2.15 33.25 12.32
CA LEU A 742 -1.20 32.48 13.12
C LEU A 742 0.20 33.11 13.18
N ILE A 743 0.45 34.14 12.37
CA ILE A 743 1.73 34.87 12.35
C ILE A 743 1.65 36.07 13.32
N LYS A 744 2.75 36.35 14.02
CA LYS A 744 2.95 37.58 14.79
C LYS A 744 2.88 38.76 13.82
N LEU A 745 1.82 39.57 13.95
CA LEU A 745 1.75 40.83 13.23
C LEU A 745 2.87 41.75 13.70
N SER A 746 3.68 42.27 12.76
CA SER A 746 4.65 43.32 13.08
C SER A 746 3.92 44.56 13.63
N PRO A 747 4.54 45.36 14.51
CA PRO A 747 3.94 46.60 15.01
C PRO A 747 3.45 47.52 13.87
N ALA A 748 4.20 47.58 12.78
CA ALA A 748 3.84 48.35 11.58
C ALA A 748 2.60 47.79 10.86
N LYS A 749 2.47 46.45 10.73
CA LYS A 749 1.30 45.81 10.11
C LYS A 749 0.07 45.94 11.01
N LYS A 750 0.23 45.78 12.34
CA LYS A 750 -0.84 46.10 13.31
C LYS A 750 -1.32 47.54 13.17
N ALA A 751 -0.39 48.49 13.06
CA ALA A 751 -0.74 49.90 12.89
C ALA A 751 -1.45 50.17 11.55
N ALA A 752 -1.00 49.56 10.45
CA ALA A 752 -1.63 49.68 9.14
C ALA A 752 -3.04 49.07 9.11
N ASP A 753 -3.23 47.89 9.71
CA ASP A 753 -4.54 47.23 9.83
C ASP A 753 -5.49 48.05 10.71
N LEU A 754 -4.98 48.61 11.82
CA LEU A 754 -5.76 49.52 12.67
C LEU A 754 -6.16 50.79 11.89
N LEU A 755 -5.23 51.36 11.12
CA LEU A 755 -5.48 52.55 10.30
C LEU A 755 -6.55 52.28 9.23
N ASN A 756 -6.51 51.11 8.59
CA ASN A 756 -7.53 50.70 7.62
C ASN A 756 -8.90 50.46 8.29
N LEU A 757 -8.93 49.85 9.48
CA LEU A 757 -10.16 49.66 10.25
C LEU A 757 -10.78 50.99 10.69
N VAL A 758 -9.94 51.95 11.10
CA VAL A 758 -10.35 53.32 11.45
C VAL A 758 -10.87 54.05 10.22
N LYS A 759 -10.21 53.93 9.06
CA LYS A 759 -10.68 54.50 7.79
C LYS A 759 -12.03 53.94 7.38
N GLN A 760 -12.22 52.61 7.41
CA GLN A 760 -13.51 51.99 7.10
C GLN A 760 -14.62 52.44 8.05
N ARG A 761 -14.34 52.56 9.35
CA ARG A 761 -15.32 53.08 10.32
C ARG A 761 -15.62 54.56 10.10
N ALA A 762 -14.61 55.37 9.79
CA ALA A 762 -14.79 56.78 9.47
C ALA A 762 -15.64 56.96 8.19
N GLU A 763 -15.36 56.19 7.13
CA GLU A 763 -16.18 56.15 5.92
C GLU A 763 -17.63 55.74 6.23
N LYS A 764 -17.82 54.71 7.07
CA LYS A 764 -19.18 54.29 7.48
C LYS A 764 -19.94 55.36 8.27
N VAL A 765 -19.24 56.10 9.15
CA VAL A 765 -19.83 57.20 9.92
C VAL A 765 -20.15 58.40 9.01
N VAL A 766 -19.28 58.72 8.05
CA VAL A 766 -19.52 59.77 7.06
C VAL A 766 -20.70 59.41 6.16
N VAL A 767 -20.76 58.17 5.65
CA VAL A 767 -21.88 57.68 4.84
C VAL A 767 -23.19 57.70 5.63
N ASN A 768 -23.19 57.25 6.89
CA ASN A 768 -24.38 57.30 7.74
C ASN A 768 -24.83 58.73 8.03
N ARG A 769 -23.91 59.67 8.28
CA ARG A 769 -24.25 61.09 8.48
C ARG A 769 -24.74 61.77 7.20
N CYS A 770 -24.19 61.41 6.04
CA CYS A 770 -24.70 61.88 4.76
C CYS A 770 -26.09 61.32 4.47
N LEU A 771 -26.38 60.07 4.86
CA LEU A 771 -27.71 59.48 4.76
C LEU A 771 -28.71 60.13 5.75
N GLU A 772 -28.29 60.45 6.98
CA GLU A 772 -29.12 61.20 7.95
C GLU A 772 -29.37 62.65 7.55
N ALA A 773 -28.45 63.28 6.80
CA ALA A 773 -28.65 64.63 6.26
C ALA A 773 -29.43 64.66 4.94
N TYR A 774 -29.53 63.52 4.26
CA TYR A 774 -30.28 63.34 3.02
C TYR A 774 -31.74 62.92 3.27
N MET A 775 -31.98 62.17 4.35
CA MET A 775 -33.31 61.90 4.93
C MET A 775 -33.85 63.14 5.63
#